data_AF-A0AAR2KX68-F1
#
_entry.id   AF-A0AAR2KX68-F1
#
_cell.length_a   1.000
_cell.length_b   1.000
_cell.length_c   1.000
_cell.angle_alpha   90.00
_cell.angle_beta   90.00
_cell.angle_gamma   90.00
#
_symmetry.space_group_name_H-M   'P 1'
#
loop_
_entity.id
_entity.type
_entity.pdbx_description
1 polymer ?
#
loop_
_entity_poly.entity_id
_entity_poly.type
_entity_poly.pdbx_seq_one_letter_code
_entity_poly.pdbx_strand_id
1 'polypeptide(L)'
;MCLFFLNIQLRAQNQVLKKAVVDEQANSNSLKEELKQREQCLRKAEQEMDSLNFRNQQLAKRVELLQEELLTSEAKGKKSKNKGDSPSQPSFQTQSVFDEDLQKKIQENERLHIQFYEADELHRQQEAQLRARLQQLEKDAEQHQTVVDNLTSKYMDTIEKLQSEKARLEVKGQTLEREVKECRLRTEECQQQLRKYQTELSSQLKHNSSVIQEKVPFNDTKYNDYNSLNVPPHNRRHQLKARDAAGQAVSFIQDLVSALLNFHSYTEQRVHIYPLDSSIESISPLNQKFSQYLHENAAYVRPLEDGLLQLHQSITEDTLPTVTQKLRTTNECLLSSLASLTNSTGKIATFFSNNLDFFASSAGYGPRGGAGSLNPLQAESMLSNKKKASAYILAVRRTRPETVPYTEALSNRRILTSSTESREGLMQQVQQSQEKIARLEQEKEHWLLEAQLARVRLEKESQRIVELEAQLSAALGGDSVTTTSSQTAFLTPECTDPETEEKTGREVSHSTSLKTLQDLDSREHLIKTHYMTRVADLTTQLQMSDSKAVHFHAECRALAKRLTIAEKSRETLTEEVKQANQNITRLQDELSTTKRSYEDQLSMMSDHLCSMNETLSKQREEIDTLKLGNKVRSLHFAYS
;
A
#
# COMPACT_ATOMS: atom_id res chain seq x y z
N MET A 1 1.43 -4.15 15.99
CA MET A 1 1.74 -4.17 14.54
C MET A 1 0.59 -3.65 13.66
N CYS A 2 -0.64 -4.17 13.75
CA CYS A 2 -1.74 -3.71 12.88
C CYS A 2 -2.04 -2.20 12.97
N LEU A 3 -2.05 -1.62 14.18
CA LEU A 3 -2.25 -0.17 14.35
C LEU A 3 -1.12 0.68 13.75
N PHE A 4 0.12 0.16 13.74
CA PHE A 4 1.27 0.86 13.17
C PHE A 4 1.23 0.84 11.64
N PHE A 5 0.88 -0.30 11.05
CA PHE A 5 0.66 -0.44 9.61
C PHE A 5 -0.52 0.42 9.14
N LEU A 6 -1.62 0.45 9.91
CA LEU A 6 -2.78 1.30 9.64
C LEU A 6 -2.40 2.79 9.69
N ASN A 7 -1.54 3.19 10.64
CA ASN A 7 -1.07 4.58 10.75
C ASN A 7 -0.15 4.99 9.58
N ILE A 8 0.74 4.10 9.14
CA ILE A 8 1.59 4.32 7.96
C ILE A 8 0.73 4.45 6.71
N GLN A 9 -0.26 3.56 6.54
CA GLN A 9 -1.16 3.59 5.39
C GLN A 9 -2.03 4.85 5.38
N LEU A 10 -2.52 5.28 6.54
CA LEU A 10 -3.24 6.54 6.70
C LEU A 10 -2.36 7.76 6.41
N ARG A 11 -1.08 7.75 6.80
CA ARG A 11 -0.14 8.84 6.47
C ARG A 11 0.17 8.90 4.98
N ALA A 12 0.37 7.76 4.33
CA ALA A 12 0.60 7.69 2.90
C ALA A 12 -0.63 8.18 2.11
N GLN A 13 -1.84 7.75 2.50
CA GLN A 13 -3.08 8.26 1.90
C GLN A 13 -3.26 9.77 2.11
N ASN A 14 -2.95 10.29 3.32
CA ASN A 14 -3.00 11.73 3.59
C ASN A 14 -1.98 12.54 2.76
N GLN A 15 -0.79 12.00 2.48
CA GLN A 15 0.18 12.66 1.60
C GLN A 15 -0.31 12.72 0.15
N VAL A 16 -0.91 11.64 -0.36
CA VAL A 16 -1.48 11.61 -1.71
C VAL A 16 -2.65 12.59 -1.83
N LEU A 17 -3.55 12.62 -0.84
CA LEU A 17 -4.65 13.58 -0.78
C LEU A 17 -4.17 15.02 -0.70
N LYS A 18 -3.16 15.33 0.13
CA LYS A 18 -2.56 16.67 0.18
C LYS A 18 -1.96 17.08 -1.17
N LYS A 19 -1.25 16.18 -1.84
CA LYS A 19 -0.68 16.46 -3.16
C LYS A 19 -1.76 16.71 -4.20
N ALA A 20 -2.80 15.88 -4.23
CA ALA A 20 -3.95 16.08 -5.12
C ALA A 20 -4.66 17.42 -4.89
N VAL A 21 -4.82 17.85 -3.64
CA VAL A 21 -5.40 19.17 -3.32
C VAL A 21 -4.50 20.31 -3.78
N VAL A 22 -3.18 20.20 -3.61
CA VAL A 22 -2.23 21.22 -4.06
C VAL A 22 -2.21 21.32 -5.59
N ASP A 23 -2.19 20.18 -6.28
CA ASP A 23 -2.20 20.11 -7.75
C ASP A 23 -3.50 20.70 -8.30
N GLU A 24 -4.65 20.38 -7.70
CA GLU A 24 -5.96 20.93 -8.09
C GLU A 24 -6.05 22.44 -7.82
N GLN A 25 -5.45 22.91 -6.73
CA GLN A 25 -5.43 24.33 -6.39
C GLN A 25 -4.50 25.13 -7.31
N ALA A 26 -3.39 24.55 -7.75
CA ALA A 26 -2.52 25.11 -8.77
C ALA A 26 -3.24 25.18 -10.14
N ASN A 27 -3.95 24.12 -10.51
CA ASN A 27 -4.73 24.06 -11.74
C ASN A 27 -5.88 25.08 -11.74
N SER A 28 -6.57 25.23 -10.61
CA SER A 28 -7.62 26.26 -10.41
C SER A 28 -7.07 27.68 -10.55
N ASN A 29 -5.86 27.94 -10.05
CA ASN A 29 -5.21 29.24 -10.20
C ASN A 29 -4.80 29.51 -11.66
N SER A 30 -4.25 28.52 -12.36
CA SER A 30 -3.93 28.62 -13.79
C SER A 30 -5.18 28.94 -14.63
N LEU A 31 -6.27 28.22 -14.39
CA LEU A 31 -7.55 28.45 -15.08
C LEU A 31 -8.13 29.85 -14.80
N LYS A 32 -7.97 30.37 -13.57
CA LYS A 32 -8.38 31.75 -13.26
C LYS A 32 -7.53 32.78 -14.01
N GLU A 33 -6.25 32.50 -14.21
CA GLU A 33 -5.34 33.40 -14.93
C GLU A 33 -5.63 33.40 -16.44
N GLU A 34 -5.86 32.22 -17.02
CA GLU A 34 -6.32 32.08 -18.41
C GLU A 34 -7.67 32.77 -18.62
N LEU A 35 -8.61 32.64 -17.68
CA LEU A 35 -9.91 33.30 -17.76
C LEU A 35 -9.77 34.83 -17.73
N LYS A 36 -8.90 35.37 -16.87
CA LYS A 36 -8.59 36.82 -16.87
C LYS A 36 -7.96 37.28 -18.19
N GLN A 37 -7.04 36.49 -18.76
CA GLN A 37 -6.43 36.82 -20.06
C GLN A 37 -7.47 36.80 -21.18
N ARG A 38 -8.38 35.81 -21.18
CA ARG A 38 -9.50 35.73 -22.14
C ARG A 38 -10.47 36.90 -21.99
N GLU A 39 -10.83 37.29 -20.77
CA GLU A 39 -11.66 38.48 -20.52
C GLU A 39 -11.00 39.77 -21.01
N GLN A 40 -9.67 39.88 -20.88
CA GLN A 40 -8.93 41.03 -21.39
C GLN A 40 -8.89 41.05 -22.92
N CYS A 41 -8.68 39.90 -23.56
CA CYS A 41 -8.70 39.79 -25.02
C CYS A 41 -10.09 40.08 -25.58
N LEU A 42 -11.14 39.59 -24.92
CA LEU A 42 -12.54 39.85 -25.28
C LEU A 42 -12.84 41.36 -25.24
N ARG A 43 -12.44 42.04 -24.16
CA ARG A 43 -12.59 43.51 -24.05
C ARG A 43 -11.86 44.28 -25.15
N LYS A 44 -10.69 43.82 -25.59
CA LYS A 44 -9.97 44.44 -26.72
C LYS A 44 -10.71 44.22 -28.04
N ALA A 45 -11.21 43.01 -28.29
CA ALA A 45 -11.99 42.71 -29.49
C ALA A 45 -13.31 43.48 -29.53
N GLU A 46 -13.98 43.67 -28.39
CA GLU A 46 -15.17 44.53 -28.28
C GLU A 46 -14.86 45.98 -28.64
N GLN A 47 -13.75 46.54 -28.15
CA GLN A 47 -13.31 47.90 -28.51
C GLN A 47 -12.99 48.05 -30.00
N GLU A 48 -12.35 47.05 -30.60
CA GLU A 48 -12.09 47.02 -32.04
C GLU A 48 -13.39 46.96 -32.84
N MET A 49 -14.36 46.15 -32.39
CA MET A 49 -15.67 46.05 -33.03
C MET A 49 -16.44 47.36 -32.93
N ASP A 50 -16.40 48.07 -31.80
CA ASP A 50 -16.99 49.40 -31.65
C ASP A 50 -16.31 50.43 -32.56
N SER A 51 -14.98 50.38 -32.69
CA SER A 51 -14.22 51.26 -33.59
C SER A 51 -14.57 51.02 -35.07
N LEU A 52 -14.67 49.75 -35.47
CA LEU A 52 -15.09 49.36 -36.81
C LEU A 52 -16.55 49.74 -37.08
N ASN A 53 -17.43 49.56 -36.11
CA ASN A 53 -18.83 49.96 -36.21
C ASN A 53 -18.97 51.48 -36.40
N PHE A 54 -18.17 52.28 -35.67
CA PHE A 54 -18.12 53.73 -35.85
C PHE A 54 -17.63 54.12 -37.26
N ARG A 55 -16.58 53.48 -37.77
CA ARG A 55 -16.09 53.70 -39.15
C ARG A 55 -17.14 53.32 -40.19
N ASN A 56 -17.83 52.20 -40.01
CA ASN A 56 -18.90 51.76 -40.90
C ASN A 56 -20.09 52.73 -40.88
N GLN A 57 -20.47 53.25 -39.71
CA GLN A 57 -21.51 54.29 -39.62
C GLN A 57 -21.09 55.60 -40.32
N GLN A 58 -19.81 56.00 -40.22
CA GLN A 58 -19.29 57.18 -40.91
C GLN A 58 -19.29 57.00 -42.43
N LEU A 59 -18.89 55.82 -42.91
CA LEU A 59 -18.95 55.45 -44.32
C LEU A 59 -20.40 55.41 -44.82
N ALA A 60 -21.31 54.82 -44.06
CA ALA A 60 -22.73 54.78 -44.40
C ALA A 60 -23.32 56.20 -44.57
N LYS A 61 -23.04 57.11 -43.63
CA LYS A 61 -23.46 58.53 -43.75
C LYS A 61 -22.84 59.24 -44.96
N ARG A 62 -21.58 58.94 -45.28
CA ARG A 62 -20.91 59.52 -46.46
C ARG A 62 -21.52 58.99 -47.76
N VAL A 63 -21.87 57.72 -47.81
CA VAL A 63 -22.55 57.11 -48.95
C VAL A 63 -23.96 57.69 -49.11
N GLU A 64 -24.69 57.88 -48.02
CA GLU A 64 -26.02 58.51 -48.02
C GLU A 64 -25.96 59.95 -48.55
N LEU A 65 -25.00 60.77 -48.09
CA LEU A 65 -24.79 62.14 -48.61
C LEU A 65 -24.40 62.15 -50.10
N LEU A 66 -23.52 61.25 -50.54
CA LEU A 66 -23.13 61.15 -51.95
C LEU A 66 -24.31 60.70 -52.83
N GLN A 67 -25.21 59.87 -52.31
CA GLN A 67 -26.45 59.49 -52.99
C GLN A 67 -27.43 60.68 -53.09
N GLU A 68 -27.55 61.50 -52.04
CA GLU A 68 -28.34 62.74 -52.07
C GLU A 68 -27.75 63.79 -53.05
N GLU A 69 -26.42 63.92 -53.11
CA GLU A 69 -25.71 64.78 -54.06
C GLU A 69 -25.90 64.32 -55.51
N LEU A 70 -25.89 63.00 -55.76
CA LEU A 70 -26.17 62.43 -57.08
C LEU A 70 -27.62 62.69 -57.52
N LEU A 71 -28.59 62.48 -56.63
CA LEU A 71 -30.00 62.74 -56.91
C LEU A 71 -30.28 64.24 -57.15
N THR A 72 -29.57 65.14 -56.48
CA THR A 72 -29.68 66.59 -56.70
C THR A 72 -28.90 67.08 -57.93
N SER A 73 -27.82 66.41 -58.31
CA SER A 73 -27.04 66.64 -59.54
C SER A 73 -27.81 66.21 -60.80
N GLU A 74 -28.44 65.03 -60.77
CA GLU A 74 -29.30 64.54 -61.86
C GLU A 74 -30.54 65.43 -62.07
N ALA A 75 -31.00 66.15 -61.04
CA ALA A 75 -32.09 67.12 -61.13
C ALA A 75 -31.71 68.48 -61.76
N LYS A 76 -30.42 68.80 -61.98
CA LYS A 76 -29.95 70.12 -62.48
C LYS A 76 -29.32 70.10 -63.88
N GLY A 77 -29.32 68.97 -64.58
CA GLY A 77 -28.57 68.79 -65.83
C GLY A 77 -29.32 68.98 -67.16
N LYS A 78 -30.14 70.03 -67.36
CA LYS A 78 -30.60 70.43 -68.72
C LYS A 78 -30.88 71.93 -68.86
N LYS A 79 -29.94 72.72 -69.42
CA LYS A 79 -30.18 73.88 -70.32
C LYS A 79 -28.90 74.67 -70.65
N SER A 80 -28.79 75.03 -71.95
CA SER A 80 -28.42 76.37 -72.46
C SER A 80 -27.13 76.51 -73.32
N LYS A 81 -27.33 76.52 -74.64
CA LYS A 81 -27.30 77.69 -75.56
C LYS A 81 -26.15 78.73 -75.52
N ASN A 82 -25.67 79.03 -76.73
CA ASN A 82 -25.51 80.36 -77.40
C ASN A 82 -24.12 81.04 -77.53
N LYS A 83 -23.74 81.28 -78.81
CA LYS A 83 -23.68 82.59 -79.54
C LYS A 83 -22.53 83.57 -79.25
N GLY A 84 -21.86 84.03 -80.31
CA GLY A 84 -21.00 85.23 -80.32
C GLY A 84 -20.48 85.53 -81.73
N ASP A 85 -20.55 86.79 -82.15
CA ASP A 85 -20.71 87.28 -83.52
C ASP A 85 -19.74 88.46 -83.78
N SER A 86 -19.13 88.53 -84.98
CA SER A 86 -18.62 89.69 -85.77
C SER A 86 -17.63 90.74 -85.14
N PRO A 87 -16.67 91.39 -85.87
CA PRO A 87 -16.99 92.32 -86.98
C PRO A 87 -15.94 92.59 -88.11
N SER A 88 -16.44 93.22 -89.19
CA SER A 88 -15.90 94.36 -90.00
C SER A 88 -14.61 94.29 -90.86
N GLN A 89 -14.85 94.36 -92.19
CA GLN A 89 -14.24 95.16 -93.28
C GLN A 89 -12.71 95.35 -93.46
N PRO A 90 -12.19 95.25 -94.71
CA PRO A 90 -10.78 95.47 -95.05
C PRO A 90 -10.49 96.93 -95.43
N SER A 91 -9.37 97.47 -94.93
CA SER A 91 -8.67 98.60 -95.54
C SER A 91 -7.34 98.09 -96.11
N PHE A 92 -7.11 98.41 -97.39
CA PHE A 92 -5.99 97.93 -98.22
C PHE A 92 -4.65 98.51 -97.74
N GLN A 93 -4.04 97.93 -96.69
CA GLN A 93 -2.62 98.17 -96.36
C GLN A 93 -1.97 97.07 -95.50
N THR A 94 -2.56 95.87 -95.47
CA THR A 94 -2.19 94.78 -94.55
C THR A 94 -1.68 93.50 -95.23
N GLN A 95 -1.77 93.38 -96.56
CA GLN A 95 -1.41 92.15 -97.28
C GLN A 95 0.06 91.72 -97.05
N SER A 96 1.01 92.66 -97.04
CA SER A 96 2.45 92.35 -96.93
C SER A 96 2.92 91.97 -95.52
N VAL A 97 2.27 92.47 -94.46
CA VAL A 97 2.62 92.12 -93.06
C VAL A 97 1.93 90.81 -92.67
N PHE A 98 0.74 90.53 -93.20
CA PHE A 98 0.08 89.25 -93.01
C PHE A 98 0.82 88.09 -93.69
N ASP A 99 1.41 88.29 -94.87
CA ASP A 99 2.17 87.24 -95.54
C ASP A 99 3.48 86.91 -94.78
N GLU A 100 4.17 87.92 -94.22
CA GLU A 100 5.35 87.70 -93.35
C GLU A 100 4.98 87.05 -92.00
N ASP A 101 3.89 87.47 -91.36
CA ASP A 101 3.40 86.84 -90.12
C ASP A 101 2.87 85.43 -90.37
N LEU A 102 2.24 85.17 -91.52
CA LEU A 102 1.80 83.85 -91.92
C LEU A 102 3.00 82.94 -92.16
N GLN A 103 4.06 83.43 -92.81
CA GLN A 103 5.28 82.65 -93.04
C GLN A 103 6.06 82.35 -91.75
N LYS A 104 6.17 83.31 -90.83
CA LYS A 104 6.73 83.06 -89.48
C LYS A 104 5.89 82.08 -88.69
N LYS A 105 4.55 82.18 -88.74
CA LYS A 105 3.65 81.20 -88.11
C LYS A 105 3.77 79.83 -88.74
N ILE A 106 3.96 79.71 -90.05
CA ILE A 106 4.18 78.41 -90.71
C ILE A 106 5.50 77.79 -90.24
N GLN A 107 6.59 78.56 -90.19
CA GLN A 107 7.89 78.08 -89.69
C GLN A 107 7.87 77.73 -88.20
N GLU A 108 7.20 78.53 -87.38
CA GLU A 108 7.01 78.25 -85.97
C GLU A 108 6.16 76.99 -85.76
N ASN A 109 5.09 76.81 -86.54
CA ASN A 109 4.24 75.63 -86.49
C ASN A 109 4.98 74.38 -86.98
N GLU A 110 5.83 74.49 -88.00
CA GLU A 110 6.72 73.42 -88.45
C GLU A 110 7.72 73.02 -87.35
N ARG A 111 8.35 74.01 -86.68
CA ARG A 111 9.26 73.76 -85.55
C ARG A 111 8.52 73.13 -84.37
N LEU A 112 7.32 73.61 -84.05
CA LEU A 112 6.47 73.06 -82.99
C LEU A 112 6.02 71.63 -83.33
N HIS A 113 5.72 71.33 -84.59
CA HIS A 113 5.39 69.99 -85.05
C HIS A 113 6.57 69.02 -84.88
N ILE A 114 7.79 69.45 -85.22
CA ILE A 114 9.00 68.63 -85.02
C ILE A 114 9.22 68.39 -83.51
N GLN A 115 9.15 69.44 -82.69
CA GLN A 115 9.33 69.30 -81.24
C GLN A 115 8.23 68.46 -80.58
N PHE A 116 6.99 68.60 -81.05
CA PHE A 116 5.88 67.78 -80.59
C PHE A 116 6.08 66.31 -80.99
N TYR A 117 6.53 66.04 -82.21
CA TYR A 117 6.82 64.70 -82.69
C TYR A 117 7.97 64.04 -81.93
N GLU A 118 9.07 64.76 -81.68
CA GLU A 118 10.20 64.27 -80.88
C GLU A 118 9.80 64.01 -79.42
N ALA A 119 9.01 64.90 -78.82
CA ALA A 119 8.48 64.70 -77.47
C ALA A 119 7.52 63.51 -77.39
N ASP A 120 6.62 63.36 -78.39
CA ASP A 120 5.69 62.24 -78.48
C ASP A 120 6.43 60.91 -78.65
N GLU A 121 7.47 60.85 -79.50
CA GLU A 121 8.32 59.66 -79.67
C GLU A 121 9.09 59.31 -78.38
N LEU A 122 9.68 60.29 -77.69
CA LEU A 122 10.35 60.07 -76.41
C LEU A 122 9.38 59.56 -75.34
N HIS A 123 8.19 60.15 -75.25
CA HIS A 123 7.15 59.69 -74.35
C HIS A 123 6.69 58.26 -74.69
N ARG A 124 6.52 57.97 -75.98
CA ARG A 124 6.14 56.63 -76.46
C ARG A 124 7.19 55.59 -76.12
N GLN A 125 8.48 55.93 -76.25
CA GLN A 125 9.60 55.05 -75.87
C GLN A 125 9.65 54.84 -74.35
N GLN A 126 9.50 55.89 -73.55
CA GLN A 126 9.45 55.78 -72.08
C GLN A 126 8.25 54.96 -71.62
N GLU A 127 7.08 55.18 -72.22
CA GLU A 127 5.86 54.42 -71.92
C GLU A 127 6.03 52.95 -72.32
N ALA A 128 6.67 52.66 -73.45
CA ALA A 128 7.00 51.29 -73.85
C ALA A 128 7.99 50.61 -72.90
N GLN A 129 9.03 51.32 -72.45
CA GLN A 129 10.00 50.80 -71.47
C GLN A 129 9.36 50.55 -70.10
N LEU A 130 8.52 51.48 -69.62
CA LEU A 130 7.79 51.31 -68.36
C LEU A 130 6.76 50.19 -68.45
N ARG A 131 6.05 50.05 -69.59
CA ARG A 131 5.15 48.92 -69.84
C ARG A 131 5.89 47.58 -69.85
N ALA A 132 7.04 47.50 -70.53
CA ALA A 132 7.85 46.29 -70.54
C ALA A 132 8.37 45.94 -69.13
N ARG A 133 8.78 46.95 -68.36
CA ARG A 133 9.22 46.76 -66.98
C ARG A 133 8.07 46.34 -66.06
N LEU A 134 6.88 46.91 -66.22
CA LEU A 134 5.67 46.49 -65.50
C LEU A 134 5.32 45.04 -65.83
N GLN A 135 5.30 44.66 -67.11
CA GLN A 135 5.02 43.28 -67.52
C GLN A 135 6.04 42.29 -66.95
N GLN A 136 7.33 42.66 -66.91
CA GLN A 136 8.35 41.81 -66.31
C GLN A 136 8.15 41.66 -64.79
N LEU A 137 7.87 42.76 -64.09
CA LEU A 137 7.58 42.73 -62.64
C LEU A 137 6.30 41.95 -62.31
N GLU A 138 5.26 42.07 -63.14
CA GLU A 138 4.02 41.29 -63.01
C GLU A 138 4.30 39.79 -63.18
N LYS A 139 5.09 39.41 -64.20
CA LYS A 139 5.48 38.02 -64.44
C LYS A 139 6.34 37.45 -63.31
N ASP A 140 7.26 38.23 -62.75
CA ASP A 140 8.10 37.81 -61.64
C ASP A 140 7.28 37.69 -60.34
N ALA A 141 6.33 38.60 -60.10
CA ALA A 141 5.39 38.51 -58.98
C ALA A 141 4.49 37.28 -59.08
N GLU A 142 3.96 36.95 -60.27
CA GLU A 142 3.20 35.71 -60.50
C GLU A 142 4.06 34.47 -60.21
N GLN A 143 5.32 34.43 -60.67
CA GLN A 143 6.22 33.32 -60.36
C GLN A 143 6.48 33.19 -58.86
N HIS A 144 6.75 34.29 -58.16
CA HIS A 144 6.92 34.27 -56.71
C HIS A 144 5.65 33.80 -56.00
N GLN A 145 4.47 34.25 -56.43
CA GLN A 145 3.20 33.80 -55.89
C GLN A 145 3.01 32.29 -56.05
N THR A 146 3.30 31.74 -57.23
CA THR A 146 3.19 30.29 -57.44
C THR A 146 4.16 29.48 -56.56
N VAL A 147 5.37 30.00 -56.29
CA VAL A 147 6.33 29.34 -55.39
C VAL A 147 5.83 29.38 -53.95
N VAL A 148 5.30 30.50 -53.50
CA VAL A 148 4.70 30.65 -52.16
C VAL A 148 3.51 29.70 -52.00
N ASP A 149 2.61 29.63 -52.99
CA ASP A 149 1.44 28.74 -52.95
C ASP A 149 1.87 27.26 -52.89
N ASN A 150 2.87 26.88 -53.68
CA ASN A 150 3.41 25.51 -53.69
C ASN A 150 4.09 25.14 -52.36
N LEU A 151 4.84 26.06 -51.74
CA LEU A 151 5.45 25.83 -50.43
C LEU A 151 4.39 25.76 -49.33
N THR A 152 3.43 26.67 -49.35
CA THR A 152 2.31 26.70 -48.40
C THR A 152 1.51 25.40 -48.45
N SER A 153 1.18 24.92 -49.65
CA SER A 153 0.52 23.62 -49.84
C SER A 153 1.34 22.45 -49.28
N LYS A 154 2.65 22.39 -49.55
CA LYS A 154 3.52 21.33 -49.01
C LYS A 154 3.60 21.33 -47.49
N TYR A 155 3.69 22.50 -46.87
CA TYR A 155 3.71 22.61 -45.41
C TYR A 155 2.36 22.26 -44.80
N MET A 156 1.25 22.69 -45.43
CA MET A 156 -0.10 22.32 -45.02
C MET A 156 -0.30 20.80 -45.05
N ASP A 157 0.08 20.13 -46.14
CA ASP A 157 0.02 18.67 -46.26
C ASP A 157 0.86 17.96 -45.19
N THR A 158 2.03 18.53 -44.86
CA THR A 158 2.91 17.97 -43.83
C THR A 158 2.32 18.12 -42.44
N ILE A 159 1.71 19.27 -42.15
CA ILE A 159 0.99 19.52 -40.89
C ILE A 159 -0.19 18.57 -40.75
N GLU A 160 -1.00 18.40 -41.79
CA GLU A 160 -2.13 17.47 -41.78
C GLU A 160 -1.68 16.02 -41.55
N LYS A 161 -0.59 15.58 -42.22
CA LYS A 161 0.00 14.26 -41.97
C LYS A 161 0.45 14.09 -40.53
N LEU A 162 1.20 15.05 -39.98
CA LEU A 162 1.65 15.01 -38.59
C LEU A 162 0.49 15.05 -37.58
N GLN A 163 -0.57 15.82 -37.86
CA GLN A 163 -1.78 15.84 -37.05
C GLN A 163 -2.52 14.50 -37.07
N SER A 164 -2.62 13.87 -38.24
CA SER A 164 -3.22 12.54 -38.39
C SER A 164 -2.41 11.46 -37.66
N GLU A 165 -1.08 11.51 -37.74
CA GLU A 165 -0.19 10.59 -37.02
C GLU A 165 -0.30 10.78 -35.52
N LYS A 166 -0.33 12.03 -35.03
CA LYS A 166 -0.54 12.35 -33.62
C LYS A 166 -1.87 11.77 -33.11
N ALA A 167 -2.97 12.02 -33.81
CA ALA A 167 -4.28 11.49 -33.42
C ALA A 167 -4.29 9.95 -33.40
N ARG A 168 -3.66 9.31 -34.39
CA ARG A 168 -3.51 7.85 -34.45
C ARG A 168 -2.71 7.31 -33.27
N LEU A 169 -1.61 7.96 -32.91
CA LEU A 169 -0.77 7.56 -31.77
C LEU A 169 -1.49 7.78 -30.43
N GLU A 170 -2.25 8.86 -30.28
CA GLU A 170 -3.06 9.12 -29.08
C GLU A 170 -4.13 8.02 -28.89
N VAL A 171 -4.84 7.63 -29.95
CA VAL A 171 -5.81 6.54 -29.90
C VAL A 171 -5.13 5.21 -29.53
N LYS A 172 -3.97 4.90 -30.12
CA LYS A 172 -3.20 3.70 -29.78
C LYS A 172 -2.77 3.70 -28.31
N GLY A 173 -2.32 4.84 -27.79
CA GLY A 173 -1.97 5.04 -26.38
C GLY A 173 -3.14 4.79 -25.44
N GLN A 174 -4.33 5.31 -25.77
CA GLN A 174 -5.55 5.07 -24.99
C GLN A 174 -5.97 3.60 -24.99
N THR A 175 -5.84 2.90 -26.13
CA THR A 175 -6.16 1.47 -26.22
C THR A 175 -5.22 0.63 -25.35
N LEU A 176 -3.92 0.87 -25.44
CA LEU A 176 -2.93 0.20 -24.57
C LEU A 176 -3.20 0.50 -23.08
N GLU A 177 -3.62 1.72 -22.74
CA GLU A 177 -3.97 2.05 -21.36
C GLU A 177 -5.19 1.26 -20.85
N ARG A 178 -6.22 1.05 -21.71
CA ARG A 178 -7.38 0.20 -21.37
C ARG A 178 -6.95 -1.26 -21.17
N GLU A 179 -6.11 -1.79 -22.06
CA GLU A 179 -5.60 -3.17 -21.96
C GLU A 179 -4.77 -3.40 -20.69
N VAL A 180 -3.94 -2.42 -20.29
CA VAL A 180 -3.20 -2.46 -19.03
C VAL A 180 -4.14 -2.46 -17.83
N LYS A 181 -5.20 -1.62 -17.83
CA LYS A 181 -6.21 -1.60 -16.77
C LYS A 181 -6.93 -2.95 -16.65
N GLU A 182 -7.32 -3.54 -17.78
CA GLU A 182 -7.98 -4.84 -17.80
C GLU A 182 -7.06 -5.97 -17.29
N CYS A 183 -5.79 -5.98 -17.72
CA CYS A 183 -4.81 -6.95 -17.21
C CYS A 183 -4.58 -6.82 -15.70
N ARG A 184 -4.54 -5.59 -15.17
CA ARG A 184 -4.43 -5.34 -13.72
C ARG A 184 -5.64 -5.89 -12.97
N LEU A 185 -6.86 -5.62 -13.44
CA LEU A 185 -8.08 -6.16 -12.83
C LEU A 185 -8.08 -7.69 -12.79
N ARG A 186 -7.77 -8.35 -13.92
CA ARG A 186 -7.67 -9.83 -13.95
C ARG A 186 -6.61 -10.36 -13.00
N THR A 187 -5.49 -9.66 -12.84
CA THR A 187 -4.41 -10.04 -11.90
C THR A 187 -4.88 -9.92 -10.45
N GLU A 188 -5.59 -8.84 -10.11
CA GLU A 188 -6.17 -8.63 -8.78
C GLU A 188 -7.22 -9.71 -8.45
N GLU A 189 -8.08 -10.07 -9.41
CA GLU A 189 -9.05 -11.16 -9.27
C GLU A 189 -8.36 -12.51 -9.00
N CYS A 190 -7.32 -12.85 -9.77
CA CYS A 190 -6.53 -14.07 -9.56
C CYS A 190 -5.86 -14.09 -8.17
N GLN A 191 -5.30 -12.95 -7.73
CA GLN A 191 -4.70 -12.83 -6.39
C GLN A 191 -5.74 -12.98 -5.27
N GLN A 192 -6.94 -12.42 -5.45
CA GLN A 192 -8.03 -12.57 -4.49
C GLN A 192 -8.49 -14.02 -4.40
N GLN A 193 -8.63 -14.71 -5.53
CA GLN A 193 -8.96 -16.14 -5.56
C GLN A 193 -7.88 -16.97 -4.84
N LEU A 194 -6.59 -16.71 -5.10
CA LEU A 194 -5.49 -17.41 -4.42
C LEU A 194 -5.51 -17.17 -2.90
N ARG A 195 -5.79 -15.94 -2.46
CA ARG A 195 -5.95 -15.65 -1.01
C ARG A 195 -7.14 -16.39 -0.41
N LYS A 196 -8.27 -16.48 -1.12
CA LYS A 196 -9.44 -17.25 -0.68
C LYS A 196 -9.09 -18.73 -0.53
N TYR A 197 -8.50 -19.35 -1.55
CA TYR A 197 -8.05 -20.75 -1.50
C TYR A 197 -7.05 -21.00 -0.37
N GLN A 198 -6.08 -20.11 -0.18
CA GLN A 198 -5.10 -20.23 0.90
C GLN A 198 -5.77 -20.14 2.29
N THR A 199 -6.75 -19.25 2.44
CA THR A 199 -7.50 -19.10 3.69
C THR A 199 -8.37 -20.32 3.96
N GLU A 200 -9.11 -20.80 2.96
CA GLU A 200 -9.93 -22.02 3.04
C GLU A 200 -9.10 -23.26 3.36
N LEU A 201 -7.99 -23.47 2.65
CA LEU A 201 -7.09 -24.60 2.90
C LEU A 201 -6.49 -24.52 4.31
N SER A 202 -6.10 -23.32 4.76
CA SER A 202 -5.58 -23.13 6.13
C SER A 202 -6.64 -23.41 7.21
N SER A 203 -7.90 -23.05 6.94
CA SER A 203 -9.03 -23.29 7.83
C SER A 203 -9.35 -24.78 7.89
N GLN A 204 -9.42 -25.46 6.74
CA GLN A 204 -9.61 -26.90 6.65
C GLN A 204 -8.48 -27.68 7.31
N LEU A 205 -7.22 -27.25 7.14
CA LEU A 205 -6.07 -27.89 7.78
C LEU A 205 -6.13 -27.73 9.30
N LYS A 206 -6.47 -26.54 9.81
CA LYS A 206 -6.71 -26.32 11.24
C LYS A 206 -7.87 -27.16 11.78
N HIS A 207 -8.98 -27.22 11.04
CA HIS A 207 -10.14 -28.01 11.41
C HIS A 207 -9.81 -29.51 11.44
N ASN A 208 -9.22 -30.05 10.37
CA ASN A 208 -8.80 -31.45 10.29
C ASN A 208 -7.73 -31.77 11.35
N SER A 209 -6.79 -30.87 11.62
CA SER A 209 -5.82 -31.03 12.70
C SER A 209 -6.49 -31.07 14.06
N SER A 210 -7.51 -30.24 14.31
CA SER A 210 -8.31 -30.27 15.54
C SER A 210 -9.12 -31.55 15.65
N VAL A 211 -9.76 -32.00 14.56
CA VAL A 211 -10.54 -33.24 14.51
C VAL A 211 -9.65 -34.45 14.71
N ILE A 212 -8.46 -34.50 14.11
CA ILE A 212 -7.49 -35.58 14.33
C ILE A 212 -7.00 -35.57 15.79
N GLN A 213 -6.72 -34.39 16.34
CA GLN A 213 -6.28 -34.24 17.73
C GLN A 213 -7.38 -34.62 18.74
N GLU A 214 -8.66 -34.43 18.39
CA GLU A 214 -9.81 -34.68 19.26
C GLU A 214 -10.47 -36.05 19.05
N LYS A 215 -10.48 -36.59 17.82
CA LYS A 215 -11.34 -37.71 17.37
C LYS A 215 -10.60 -38.97 16.89
N VAL A 216 -9.27 -39.06 16.99
CA VAL A 216 -8.64 -40.39 16.88
C VAL A 216 -8.77 -41.05 18.27
N PRO A 217 -9.76 -41.96 18.47
CA PRO A 217 -9.97 -43.13 17.62
C PRO A 217 -11.35 -43.24 16.93
N PHE A 218 -11.29 -43.37 15.59
CA PHE A 218 -12.28 -43.79 14.58
C PHE A 218 -13.56 -42.95 14.37
N ASN A 219 -13.65 -42.31 13.20
CA ASN A 219 -14.89 -41.71 12.67
C ASN A 219 -14.91 -41.92 11.15
N ASP A 220 -15.73 -42.84 10.68
CA ASP A 220 -15.86 -43.14 9.25
C ASP A 220 -16.92 -42.20 8.64
N THR A 221 -16.48 -41.32 7.75
CA THR A 221 -17.34 -40.30 7.13
C THR A 221 -18.23 -40.86 6.01
N LYS A 222 -18.07 -42.13 5.62
CA LYS A 222 -18.79 -42.72 4.48
C LYS A 222 -20.07 -43.44 4.90
N TYR A 223 -20.15 -43.96 6.13
CA TYR A 223 -21.30 -44.73 6.62
C TYR A 223 -21.69 -44.30 8.03
N ASN A 224 -22.67 -43.40 8.11
CA ASN A 224 -23.03 -42.73 9.36
C ASN A 224 -23.61 -43.68 10.43
N ASP A 225 -24.23 -44.79 10.01
CA ASP A 225 -24.81 -45.78 10.92
C ASP A 225 -23.75 -46.49 11.75
N TYR A 226 -22.52 -46.65 11.25
CA TYR A 226 -21.41 -47.21 12.01
C TYR A 226 -20.83 -46.25 13.04
N ASN A 227 -21.08 -44.95 12.91
CA ASN A 227 -20.69 -43.96 13.92
C ASN A 227 -21.55 -44.07 15.19
N SER A 228 -22.73 -44.70 15.11
CA SER A 228 -23.54 -45.05 16.28
C SER A 228 -22.95 -46.22 17.10
N LEU A 229 -22.07 -47.01 16.48
CA LEU A 229 -21.27 -48.06 17.15
C LEU A 229 -19.97 -47.53 17.74
N ASN A 230 -19.67 -46.23 17.56
CA ASN A 230 -18.55 -45.61 18.24
C ASN A 230 -18.81 -45.67 19.75
N VAL A 231 -18.15 -46.61 20.42
CA VAL A 231 -18.02 -46.63 21.87
C VAL A 231 -17.39 -45.28 22.25
N PRO A 232 -18.00 -44.47 23.15
CA PRO A 232 -17.33 -43.28 23.68
C PRO A 232 -15.94 -43.73 24.06
N PRO A 233 -14.88 -43.13 23.49
CA PRO A 233 -13.56 -43.73 23.59
C PRO A 233 -13.34 -43.96 25.07
N HIS A 234 -13.15 -45.22 25.44
CA HIS A 234 -12.52 -45.58 26.69
C HIS A 234 -11.14 -44.97 26.57
N ASN A 235 -11.08 -43.66 26.84
CA ASN A 235 -9.94 -42.83 26.64
C ASN A 235 -9.10 -43.17 27.85
N ARG A 236 -8.48 -44.35 27.81
CA ARG A 236 -7.68 -44.91 28.89
C ARG A 236 -6.64 -43.87 29.29
N ARG A 237 -6.14 -43.08 28.35
CA ARG A 237 -5.26 -41.95 28.63
C ARG A 237 -5.94 -40.83 29.43
N HIS A 238 -7.15 -40.40 29.09
CA HIS A 238 -7.89 -39.39 29.86
C HIS A 238 -8.40 -39.94 31.20
N GLN A 239 -8.84 -41.20 31.28
CA GLN A 239 -9.27 -41.84 32.51
C GLN A 239 -8.07 -42.12 33.44
N LEU A 240 -6.94 -42.60 32.90
CA LEU A 240 -5.69 -42.68 33.65
C LEU A 240 -5.24 -41.29 34.09
N LYS A 241 -5.29 -40.26 33.23
CA LYS A 241 -4.99 -38.88 33.65
C LYS A 241 -5.95 -38.37 34.72
N ALA A 242 -7.24 -38.69 34.66
CA ALA A 242 -8.22 -38.26 35.64
C ALA A 242 -8.05 -39.02 36.96
N ARG A 243 -7.74 -40.32 36.90
CA ARG A 243 -7.41 -41.16 38.06
C ARG A 243 -6.07 -40.75 38.68
N ASP A 244 -5.07 -40.44 37.87
CA ASP A 244 -3.76 -39.92 38.30
C ASP A 244 -3.91 -38.54 38.92
N ALA A 245 -4.72 -37.65 38.33
CA ALA A 245 -5.02 -36.34 38.88
C ALA A 245 -5.82 -36.44 40.19
N ALA A 246 -6.82 -37.33 40.25
CA ALA A 246 -7.56 -37.61 41.48
C ALA A 246 -6.65 -38.26 42.54
N GLY A 247 -5.72 -39.12 42.14
CA GLY A 247 -4.74 -39.74 43.04
C GLY A 247 -3.73 -38.72 43.57
N GLN A 248 -3.28 -37.79 42.74
CA GLN A 248 -2.47 -36.64 43.16
C GLN A 248 -3.25 -35.75 44.13
N ALA A 249 -4.52 -35.44 43.82
CA ALA A 249 -5.39 -34.66 44.69
C ALA A 249 -5.61 -35.36 46.05
N VAL A 250 -5.84 -36.68 46.06
CA VAL A 250 -5.89 -37.48 47.29
C VAL A 250 -4.58 -37.36 48.05
N SER A 251 -3.42 -37.56 47.41
CA SER A 251 -2.14 -37.46 48.11
C SER A 251 -1.90 -36.09 48.74
N PHE A 252 -2.23 -35.00 48.04
CA PHE A 252 -2.10 -33.65 48.58
C PHE A 252 -3.07 -33.39 49.73
N ILE A 253 -4.29 -33.93 49.65
CA ILE A 253 -5.26 -33.77 50.74
C ILE A 253 -4.90 -34.65 51.93
N GLN A 254 -4.37 -35.85 51.74
CA GLN A 254 -3.84 -36.67 52.82
C GLN A 254 -2.66 -35.98 53.52
N ASP A 255 -1.74 -35.40 52.75
CA ASP A 255 -0.63 -34.61 53.30
C ASP A 255 -1.15 -33.38 54.06
N LEU A 256 -2.14 -32.67 53.51
CA LEU A 256 -2.75 -31.51 54.15
C LEU A 256 -3.51 -31.89 55.42
N VAL A 257 -4.35 -32.92 55.38
CA VAL A 257 -5.14 -33.44 56.50
C VAL A 257 -4.21 -33.93 57.60
N SER A 258 -3.20 -34.73 57.25
CA SER A 258 -2.17 -35.18 58.19
C SER A 258 -1.40 -34.00 58.80
N ALA A 259 -0.98 -33.02 57.98
CA ALA A 259 -0.28 -31.84 58.48
C ALA A 259 -1.16 -30.99 59.42
N LEU A 260 -2.43 -30.79 59.08
CA LEU A 260 -3.39 -30.05 59.90
C LEU A 260 -3.72 -30.80 61.19
N LEU A 261 -3.95 -32.12 61.13
CA LEU A 261 -4.18 -32.94 62.33
C LEU A 261 -2.96 -32.94 63.24
N ASN A 262 -1.76 -33.12 62.68
CA ASN A 262 -0.51 -33.01 63.43
C ASN A 262 -0.34 -31.62 64.02
N PHE A 263 -0.62 -30.56 63.25
CA PHE A 263 -0.60 -29.20 63.75
C PHE A 263 -1.57 -29.00 64.91
N HIS A 264 -2.82 -29.44 64.78
CA HIS A 264 -3.82 -29.36 65.83
C HIS A 264 -3.40 -30.14 67.08
N SER A 265 -3.02 -31.42 66.94
CA SER A 265 -2.59 -32.27 68.05
C SER A 265 -1.31 -31.79 68.72
N TYR A 266 -0.28 -31.37 67.98
CA TYR A 266 0.94 -30.85 68.58
C TYR A 266 0.74 -29.46 69.20
N THR A 267 -0.11 -28.63 68.62
CA THR A 267 -0.44 -27.33 69.21
C THR A 267 -1.24 -27.54 70.49
N GLU A 268 -2.23 -28.43 70.49
CA GLU A 268 -2.97 -28.86 71.67
C GLU A 268 -2.03 -29.40 72.77
N GLN A 269 -1.12 -30.32 72.44
CA GLN A 269 -0.13 -30.82 73.39
C GLN A 269 0.74 -29.71 73.96
N ARG A 270 1.23 -28.77 73.14
CA ARG A 270 2.04 -27.63 73.62
C ARG A 270 1.24 -26.69 74.52
N VAL A 271 -0.03 -26.47 74.21
CA VAL A 271 -0.97 -25.68 75.00
C VAL A 271 -1.23 -26.33 76.37
N HIS A 272 -1.18 -27.66 76.44
CA HIS A 272 -1.31 -28.44 77.69
C HIS A 272 0.01 -28.63 78.46
N ILE A 273 1.18 -28.49 77.81
CA ILE A 273 2.51 -28.67 78.44
C ILE A 273 2.98 -27.39 79.18
N TYR A 274 2.35 -26.23 78.94
CA TYR A 274 2.62 -25.02 79.73
C TYR A 274 1.83 -25.08 81.05
N PRO A 275 2.49 -25.12 82.23
CA PRO A 275 3.71 -24.39 82.58
C PRO A 275 5.00 -25.23 82.64
N LEU A 276 6.12 -24.56 82.36
CA LEU A 276 7.49 -25.09 82.32
C LEU A 276 8.08 -25.53 83.66
N ASP A 277 7.34 -25.42 84.76
CA ASP A 277 7.76 -25.92 86.07
C ASP A 277 6.80 -27.01 86.52
N SER A 278 7.36 -28.08 87.08
CA SER A 278 6.65 -29.29 87.54
C SER A 278 5.63 -29.05 88.68
N SER A 279 5.16 -27.82 88.88
CA SER A 279 3.99 -27.48 89.67
C SER A 279 2.72 -27.72 88.85
N ILE A 280 1.82 -28.51 89.41
CA ILE A 280 0.49 -28.82 88.88
C ILE A 280 -0.36 -27.52 88.90
N GLU A 281 -0.14 -26.61 87.97
CA GLU A 281 -1.07 -25.53 87.69
C GLU A 281 -2.08 -25.99 86.62
N SER A 282 -3.36 -25.74 86.89
CA SER A 282 -4.43 -26.01 85.93
C SER A 282 -4.22 -25.15 84.69
N ILE A 283 -4.36 -25.77 83.50
CA ILE A 283 -4.32 -25.09 82.19
C ILE A 283 -5.18 -23.83 82.24
N SER A 284 -4.62 -22.70 81.78
CA SER A 284 -5.35 -21.43 81.70
C SER A 284 -6.69 -21.61 80.96
N PRO A 285 -7.79 -20.97 81.41
CA PRO A 285 -9.08 -21.03 80.72
C PRO A 285 -9.00 -20.65 79.24
N LEU A 286 -8.07 -19.76 78.86
CA LEU A 286 -7.81 -19.37 77.47
C LEU A 286 -7.21 -20.52 76.66
N ASN A 287 -6.21 -21.20 77.22
CA ASN A 287 -5.56 -22.36 76.61
C ASN A 287 -6.53 -23.54 76.48
N GLN A 288 -7.39 -23.76 77.48
CA GLN A 288 -8.43 -24.78 77.42
C GLN A 288 -9.44 -24.49 76.29
N LYS A 289 -9.87 -23.24 76.14
CA LYS A 289 -10.79 -22.82 75.07
C LYS A 289 -10.14 -22.90 73.68
N PHE A 290 -8.86 -22.55 73.56
CA PHE A 290 -8.13 -22.70 72.31
C PHE A 290 -7.99 -24.18 71.92
N SER A 291 -7.72 -25.07 72.88
CA SER A 291 -7.65 -26.50 72.61
C SER A 291 -8.98 -27.09 72.15
N GLN A 292 -10.11 -26.63 72.72
CA GLN A 292 -11.43 -27.02 72.24
C GLN A 292 -11.64 -26.66 70.76
N TYR A 293 -11.21 -25.47 70.32
CA TYR A 293 -11.29 -25.09 68.91
C TYR A 293 -10.36 -25.89 68.00
N LEU A 294 -9.15 -26.24 68.48
CA LEU A 294 -8.25 -27.13 67.73
C LEU A 294 -8.84 -28.53 67.55
N HIS A 295 -9.49 -29.05 68.59
CA HIS A 295 -10.17 -30.34 68.55
C HIS A 295 -11.39 -30.32 67.62
N GLU A 296 -12.20 -29.25 67.66
CA GLU A 296 -13.35 -29.03 66.76
C GLU A 296 -12.88 -28.95 65.28
N ASN A 297 -11.81 -28.20 65.00
CA ASN A 297 -11.20 -28.13 63.67
C ASN A 297 -10.73 -29.50 63.16
N ALA A 298 -10.07 -30.30 64.01
CA ALA A 298 -9.59 -31.63 63.63
C ALA A 298 -10.72 -32.57 63.19
N ALA A 299 -11.92 -32.44 63.79
CA ALA A 299 -13.09 -33.22 63.40
C ALA A 299 -13.61 -32.87 61.99
N TYR A 300 -13.48 -31.62 61.54
CA TYR A 300 -13.91 -31.17 60.21
C TYR A 300 -12.89 -31.43 59.10
N VAL A 301 -11.63 -31.67 59.45
CA VAL A 301 -10.56 -31.94 58.48
C VAL A 301 -10.58 -33.40 58.01
N ARG A 302 -10.91 -34.36 58.88
CA ARG A 302 -10.92 -35.81 58.53
C ARG A 302 -11.85 -36.18 57.37
N PRO A 303 -13.11 -35.67 57.29
CA PRO A 303 -14.01 -36.02 56.19
C PRO A 303 -13.53 -35.56 54.80
N LEU A 304 -12.57 -34.62 54.72
CA LEU A 304 -11.98 -34.18 53.45
C LEU A 304 -11.14 -35.30 52.80
N GLU A 305 -10.44 -36.08 53.61
CA GLU A 305 -9.67 -37.24 53.16
C GLU A 305 -10.61 -38.37 52.70
N ASP A 306 -11.60 -38.71 53.53
CA ASP A 306 -12.55 -39.80 53.23
C ASP A 306 -13.34 -39.54 51.94
N GLY A 307 -13.81 -38.29 51.72
CA GLY A 307 -14.56 -37.91 50.53
C GLY A 307 -13.73 -38.07 49.25
N LEU A 308 -12.47 -37.65 49.26
CA LEU A 308 -11.60 -37.76 48.07
C LEU A 308 -11.07 -39.17 47.84
N LEU A 309 -10.82 -39.94 48.90
CA LEU A 309 -10.51 -41.37 48.78
C LEU A 309 -11.65 -42.13 48.12
N GLN A 310 -12.89 -41.87 48.54
CA GLN A 310 -14.07 -42.49 47.96
C GLN A 310 -14.25 -42.11 46.47
N LEU A 311 -13.97 -40.85 46.11
CA LEU A 311 -13.96 -40.41 44.71
C LEU A 311 -12.89 -41.14 43.90
N HIS A 312 -11.65 -41.20 44.38
CA HIS A 312 -10.56 -41.88 43.67
C HIS A 312 -10.84 -43.37 43.46
N GLN A 313 -11.35 -44.05 44.49
CA GLN A 313 -11.75 -45.47 44.40
C GLN A 313 -12.91 -45.69 43.42
N SER A 314 -13.76 -44.69 43.21
CA SER A 314 -14.89 -44.76 42.27
C SER A 314 -14.51 -44.58 40.79
N ILE A 315 -13.30 -44.10 40.51
CA ILE A 315 -12.78 -43.95 39.14
C ILE A 315 -12.15 -45.29 38.71
N THR A 316 -12.98 -46.28 38.37
CA THR A 316 -12.58 -47.59 37.82
C THR A 316 -12.96 -47.74 36.34
N GLU A 317 -12.40 -48.76 35.66
CA GLU A 317 -12.48 -48.94 34.21
C GLU A 317 -13.92 -49.04 33.65
N ASP A 318 -14.90 -49.48 34.45
CA ASP A 318 -16.25 -49.85 33.97
C ASP A 318 -17.42 -48.91 34.37
N THR A 319 -17.22 -47.82 35.12
CA THR A 319 -18.36 -47.11 35.74
C THR A 319 -18.51 -45.65 35.30
N LEU A 320 -18.86 -45.39 34.04
CA LEU A 320 -19.17 -44.03 33.56
C LEU A 320 -20.53 -43.45 34.05
N PRO A 321 -21.62 -44.23 34.24
CA PRO A 321 -22.91 -43.66 34.66
C PRO A 321 -22.96 -43.26 36.14
N THR A 322 -22.22 -43.97 37.00
CA THR A 322 -22.24 -43.79 38.47
C THR A 322 -21.20 -42.81 39.00
N VAL A 323 -20.18 -42.45 38.22
CA VAL A 323 -19.15 -41.45 38.60
C VAL A 323 -19.76 -40.06 38.79
N THR A 324 -20.73 -39.66 37.97
CA THR A 324 -21.39 -38.34 38.10
C THR A 324 -22.15 -38.19 39.42
N GLN A 325 -22.82 -39.26 39.89
CA GLN A 325 -23.55 -39.23 41.16
C GLN A 325 -22.59 -39.22 42.36
N LYS A 326 -21.52 -40.03 42.31
CA LYS A 326 -20.49 -40.06 43.35
C LYS A 326 -19.68 -38.76 43.43
N LEU A 327 -19.45 -38.09 42.30
CA LEU A 327 -18.83 -36.77 42.26
C LEU A 327 -19.71 -35.72 42.95
N ARG A 328 -21.04 -35.76 42.73
CA ARG A 328 -21.98 -34.86 43.42
C ARG A 328 -21.95 -35.07 44.94
N THR A 329 -22.05 -36.32 45.41
CA THR A 329 -22.01 -36.60 46.85
C THR A 329 -20.66 -36.24 47.48
N THR A 330 -19.55 -36.41 46.75
CA THR A 330 -18.22 -35.99 47.20
C THR A 330 -18.16 -34.47 47.33
N ASN A 331 -18.64 -33.73 46.32
CA ASN A 331 -18.66 -32.27 46.37
C ASN A 331 -19.51 -31.75 47.54
N GLU A 332 -20.66 -32.35 47.81
CA GLU A 332 -21.50 -31.97 48.96
C GLU A 332 -20.80 -32.21 50.30
N CYS A 333 -20.08 -33.34 50.45
CA CYS A 333 -19.29 -33.65 51.64
C CYS A 333 -18.12 -32.68 51.84
N LEU A 334 -17.38 -32.36 50.76
CA LEU A 334 -16.26 -31.41 50.82
C LEU A 334 -16.75 -30.00 51.15
N LEU A 335 -17.83 -29.55 50.51
CA LEU A 335 -18.40 -28.22 50.76
C LEU A 335 -18.91 -28.07 52.19
N SER A 336 -19.58 -29.08 52.75
CA SER A 336 -20.06 -29.02 54.14
C SER A 336 -18.91 -29.03 55.16
N SER A 337 -17.86 -29.82 54.91
CA SER A 337 -16.67 -29.91 55.76
C SER A 337 -15.86 -28.62 55.71
N LEU A 338 -15.65 -28.05 54.52
CA LEU A 338 -14.95 -26.76 54.34
C LEU A 338 -15.74 -25.59 54.91
N ALA A 339 -17.07 -25.57 54.78
CA ALA A 339 -17.91 -24.55 55.39
C ALA A 339 -17.81 -24.59 56.92
N SER A 340 -17.84 -25.80 57.50
CA SER A 340 -17.69 -26.01 58.95
C SER A 340 -16.29 -25.59 59.43
N LEU A 341 -15.25 -25.98 58.70
CA LEU A 341 -13.86 -25.60 58.98
C LEU A 341 -13.63 -24.08 58.87
N THR A 342 -14.25 -23.43 57.90
CA THR A 342 -14.17 -21.97 57.73
C THR A 342 -14.79 -21.26 58.93
N ASN A 343 -15.96 -21.73 59.37
CA ASN A 343 -16.64 -21.17 60.53
C ASN A 343 -15.81 -21.36 61.81
N SER A 344 -15.30 -22.57 62.05
CA SER A 344 -14.51 -22.88 63.25
C SER A 344 -13.14 -22.18 63.25
N THR A 345 -12.49 -22.06 62.09
CA THR A 345 -11.27 -21.24 61.94
C THR A 345 -11.56 -19.76 62.16
N GLY A 346 -12.75 -19.26 61.78
CA GLY A 346 -13.22 -17.93 62.14
C GLY A 346 -13.34 -17.72 63.65
N LYS A 347 -13.81 -18.73 64.40
CA LYS A 347 -13.80 -18.71 65.88
C LYS A 347 -12.37 -18.61 66.44
N ILE A 348 -11.41 -19.31 65.85
CA ILE A 348 -10.00 -19.23 66.24
C ILE A 348 -9.41 -17.85 65.93
N ALA A 349 -9.67 -17.30 64.74
CA ALA A 349 -9.17 -15.99 64.34
C ALA A 349 -9.70 -14.88 65.26
N THR A 350 -11.00 -14.91 65.57
CA THR A 350 -11.61 -13.98 66.53
C THR A 350 -11.10 -14.18 67.95
N PHE A 351 -10.81 -15.42 68.35
CA PHE A 351 -10.15 -15.69 69.63
C PHE A 351 -8.74 -15.08 69.70
N PHE A 352 -7.92 -15.21 68.65
CA PHE A 352 -6.59 -14.60 68.61
C PHE A 352 -6.64 -13.07 68.56
N SER A 353 -7.55 -12.48 67.77
CA SER A 353 -7.68 -11.02 67.70
C SER A 353 -8.07 -10.41 69.05
N ASN A 354 -8.92 -11.11 69.81
CA ASN A 354 -9.38 -10.65 71.11
C ASN A 354 -8.34 -10.87 72.23
N ASN A 355 -7.27 -11.64 71.99
CA ASN A 355 -6.25 -11.99 72.98
C ASN A 355 -4.83 -11.74 72.45
N LEU A 356 -4.66 -10.84 71.49
CA LEU A 356 -3.42 -10.66 70.72
C LEU A 356 -2.24 -10.19 71.60
N ASP A 357 -2.55 -9.37 72.61
CA ASP A 357 -1.57 -8.86 73.59
C ASP A 357 -0.91 -9.99 74.41
N PHE A 358 -1.65 -11.09 74.65
CA PHE A 358 -1.14 -12.28 75.34
C PHE A 358 -0.15 -13.07 74.48
N PHE A 359 -0.39 -13.19 73.16
CA PHE A 359 0.46 -13.96 72.25
C PHE A 359 1.67 -13.20 71.71
N ALA A 360 1.61 -11.86 71.66
CA ALA A 360 2.70 -11.01 71.15
C ALA A 360 3.83 -10.78 72.16
N SER A 361 3.68 -11.26 73.39
CA SER A 361 4.73 -11.19 74.42
C SER A 361 5.85 -12.21 74.11
N SER A 362 7.00 -11.70 73.65
CA SER A 362 8.15 -12.45 73.07
C SER A 362 8.60 -13.71 73.83
N ALA A 363 8.52 -14.88 73.17
CA ALA A 363 9.26 -16.09 73.54
C ALA A 363 10.41 -16.34 72.53
N GLY A 364 11.66 -16.20 72.99
CA GLY A 364 12.87 -16.30 72.15
C GLY A 364 13.12 -17.70 71.57
N TYR A 365 13.49 -17.78 70.28
CA TYR A 365 13.90 -19.02 69.62
C TYR A 365 15.39 -19.32 69.89
N GLY A 366 15.65 -20.41 70.64
CA GLY A 366 16.96 -21.06 70.80
C GLY A 366 16.85 -22.58 70.53
N PRO A 367 17.96 -23.32 70.40
CA PRO A 367 17.96 -24.73 70.08
C PRO A 367 17.51 -25.48 71.35
N ARG A 368 16.81 -26.60 71.17
CA ARG A 368 16.31 -27.38 72.30
C ARG A 368 17.50 -27.88 73.15
N GLY A 369 17.65 -27.32 74.35
CA GLY A 369 18.75 -27.60 75.27
C GLY A 369 19.97 -26.66 75.19
N GLY A 370 19.94 -25.61 74.36
CA GLY A 370 20.99 -24.60 74.28
C GLY A 370 20.43 -23.18 74.42
N ALA A 371 21.13 -22.31 75.13
CA ALA A 371 20.85 -20.88 75.10
C ALA A 371 21.46 -20.27 73.83
N GLY A 372 20.73 -20.16 72.70
CA GLY A 372 21.17 -19.32 71.57
C GLY A 372 20.52 -19.53 70.19
N SER A 373 19.93 -18.50 69.59
CA SER A 373 19.31 -18.57 68.25
C SER A 373 20.31 -18.99 67.14
N LEU A 374 19.89 -19.83 66.20
CA LEU A 374 20.71 -20.30 65.07
C LEU A 374 21.06 -19.17 64.08
N ASN A 375 22.21 -19.32 63.40
CA ASN A 375 22.78 -18.32 62.51
C ASN A 375 22.26 -18.48 61.06
N PRO A 376 21.69 -17.44 60.42
CA PRO A 376 20.96 -17.52 59.13
C PRO A 376 21.70 -18.18 57.95
N LEU A 377 23.03 -18.12 57.91
CA LEU A 377 23.84 -18.66 56.81
C LEU A 377 23.76 -20.20 56.67
N GLN A 378 23.52 -20.91 57.78
CA GLN A 378 23.38 -22.37 57.74
C GLN A 378 22.04 -22.82 57.13
N ALA A 379 20.99 -21.99 57.26
CA ALA A 379 19.69 -22.29 56.66
C ALA A 379 19.72 -22.17 55.12
N GLU A 380 20.50 -21.22 54.59
CA GLU A 380 20.59 -20.96 53.15
C GLU A 380 21.33 -22.08 52.39
N SER A 381 22.39 -22.63 52.98
CA SER A 381 23.16 -23.73 52.38
C SER A 381 22.34 -25.00 52.17
N MET A 382 21.37 -25.30 53.05
CA MET A 382 20.51 -26.48 52.89
C MET A 382 19.52 -26.33 51.72
N LEU A 383 18.97 -25.13 51.51
CA LEU A 383 17.98 -24.86 50.46
C LEU A 383 18.58 -24.98 49.05
N SER A 384 19.85 -24.60 48.88
CA SER A 384 20.57 -24.67 47.60
C SER A 384 20.77 -26.11 47.09
N ASN A 385 21.13 -27.04 47.98
CA ASN A 385 21.38 -28.44 47.62
C ASN A 385 20.10 -29.18 47.18
N LYS A 386 18.94 -28.81 47.74
CA LYS A 386 17.63 -29.38 47.36
C LYS A 386 17.24 -29.04 45.92
N LYS A 387 17.57 -27.84 45.42
CA LYS A 387 17.22 -27.41 44.05
C LYS A 387 18.01 -28.18 42.99
N LYS A 388 19.29 -28.48 43.26
CA LYS A 388 20.16 -29.22 42.32
C LYS A 388 19.69 -30.65 42.07
N ALA A 389 19.21 -31.34 43.11
CA ALA A 389 18.70 -32.72 42.99
C ALA A 389 17.44 -32.82 42.10
N SER A 390 16.56 -31.82 42.14
CA SER A 390 15.33 -31.77 41.34
C SER A 390 15.60 -31.68 39.83
N ALA A 391 16.56 -30.83 39.43
CA ALA A 391 16.88 -30.60 38.03
C ALA A 391 17.43 -31.86 37.33
N TYR A 392 18.20 -32.68 38.05
CA TYR A 392 18.78 -33.92 37.53
C TYR A 392 17.72 -34.96 37.17
N ILE A 393 16.70 -35.14 38.01
CA ILE A 393 15.62 -36.14 37.80
C ILE A 393 14.78 -35.81 36.55
N LEU A 394 14.60 -34.53 36.22
CA LEU A 394 13.84 -34.07 35.05
C LEU A 394 14.56 -34.38 33.72
N ALA A 395 15.89 -34.35 33.69
CA ALA A 395 16.67 -34.60 32.48
C ALA A 395 16.60 -36.07 32.01
N VAL A 396 16.42 -37.01 32.95
CA VAL A 396 16.43 -38.46 32.68
C VAL A 396 15.12 -38.98 32.07
N ARG A 397 14.02 -38.19 32.10
CA ARG A 397 12.66 -38.65 31.74
C ARG A 397 12.18 -38.33 30.30
N ARG A 398 13.03 -37.98 29.33
CA ARG A 398 12.56 -37.66 27.96
C ARG A 398 12.19 -38.92 27.14
N THR A 399 10.96 -38.99 26.64
CA THR A 399 10.48 -40.04 25.72
C THR A 399 10.75 -39.70 24.24
N ARG A 400 10.95 -40.72 23.40
CA ARG A 400 11.20 -40.58 21.95
C ARG A 400 9.92 -40.25 21.16
N PRO A 401 9.99 -39.52 20.03
CA PRO A 401 8.82 -39.16 19.23
C PRO A 401 8.28 -40.35 18.42
N GLU A 402 6.97 -40.46 18.28
CA GLU A 402 6.28 -41.49 17.48
C GLU A 402 6.36 -41.20 15.97
N THR A 403 6.49 -42.25 15.17
CA THR A 403 6.58 -42.20 13.70
C THR A 403 5.28 -42.60 13.01
N VAL A 404 4.98 -41.96 11.89
CA VAL A 404 3.77 -42.20 11.07
C VAL A 404 3.97 -43.40 10.13
N PRO A 405 2.97 -44.28 9.95
CA PRO A 405 3.04 -45.41 9.03
C PRO A 405 3.31 -45.01 7.56
N TYR A 406 4.13 -45.81 6.87
CA TYR A 406 4.70 -45.48 5.56
C TYR A 406 3.67 -45.25 4.44
N THR A 407 2.56 -46.00 4.47
CA THR A 407 1.50 -45.88 3.46
C THR A 407 0.75 -44.55 3.55
N GLU A 408 0.52 -44.06 4.77
CA GLU A 408 -0.11 -42.77 5.04
C GLU A 408 0.84 -41.61 4.69
N ALA A 409 2.13 -41.77 4.98
CA ALA A 409 3.16 -40.83 4.53
C ALA A 409 3.20 -40.70 3.00
N LEU A 410 3.02 -41.80 2.25
CA LEU A 410 2.96 -41.78 0.79
C LEU A 410 1.69 -41.11 0.24
N SER A 411 0.54 -41.31 0.88
CA SER A 411 -0.72 -40.66 0.49
C SER A 411 -0.65 -39.14 0.74
N ASN A 412 -0.21 -38.74 1.94
CA ASN A 412 -0.01 -37.34 2.31
C ASN A 412 1.00 -36.66 1.37
N ARG A 413 2.05 -37.38 0.98
CA ARG A 413 3.00 -36.92 -0.02
C ARG A 413 2.32 -36.67 -1.38
N ARG A 414 1.45 -37.55 -1.89
CA ARG A 414 0.75 -37.31 -3.18
C ARG A 414 -0.15 -36.09 -3.13
N ILE A 415 -0.92 -35.92 -2.06
CA ILE A 415 -1.83 -34.77 -1.89
C ILE A 415 -1.03 -33.46 -1.76
N LEU A 416 0.08 -33.49 -1.00
CA LEU A 416 0.98 -32.35 -0.95
C LEU A 416 1.56 -32.05 -2.33
N THR A 417 1.98 -33.07 -3.07
CA THR A 417 2.58 -32.90 -4.41
C THR A 417 1.57 -32.27 -5.39
N SER A 418 0.33 -32.78 -5.47
CA SER A 418 -0.70 -32.21 -6.36
C SER A 418 -1.15 -30.81 -5.95
N SER A 419 -1.20 -30.54 -4.64
CA SER A 419 -1.51 -29.20 -4.12
C SER A 419 -0.35 -28.22 -4.35
N THR A 420 0.90 -28.68 -4.26
CA THR A 420 2.07 -27.86 -4.61
C THR A 420 2.15 -27.59 -6.10
N GLU A 421 1.89 -28.57 -6.96
CA GLU A 421 1.86 -28.42 -8.43
C GLU A 421 0.78 -27.41 -8.84
N SER A 422 -0.42 -27.49 -8.26
CA SER A 422 -1.50 -26.55 -8.54
C SER A 422 -1.16 -25.11 -8.08
N ARG A 423 -0.53 -24.97 -6.91
CA ARG A 423 -0.05 -23.68 -6.39
C ARG A 423 1.06 -23.09 -7.25
N GLU A 424 1.97 -23.93 -7.73
CA GLU A 424 3.09 -23.53 -8.57
C GLU A 424 2.64 -23.12 -9.97
N GLY A 425 1.66 -23.82 -10.55
CA GLY A 425 1.01 -23.41 -11.80
C GLY A 425 0.35 -22.04 -11.69
N LEU A 426 -0.40 -21.77 -10.62
CA LEU A 426 -1.00 -20.45 -10.40
C LEU A 426 0.06 -19.36 -10.20
N MET A 427 1.14 -19.67 -9.48
CA MET A 427 2.25 -18.74 -9.25
C MET A 427 3.00 -18.41 -10.55
N GLN A 428 3.23 -19.40 -11.42
CA GLN A 428 3.81 -19.17 -12.74
C GLN A 428 2.88 -18.32 -13.62
N GLN A 429 1.56 -18.57 -13.58
CA GLN A 429 0.60 -17.76 -14.33
C GLN A 429 0.57 -16.30 -13.85
N VAL A 430 0.63 -16.07 -12.54
CA VAL A 430 0.75 -14.73 -11.96
C VAL A 430 2.06 -14.07 -12.39
N GLN A 431 3.18 -14.79 -12.35
CA GLN A 431 4.47 -14.24 -12.73
C GLN A 431 4.54 -13.90 -14.23
N GLN A 432 4.03 -14.78 -15.10
CA GLN A 432 3.92 -14.50 -16.55
C GLN A 432 3.03 -13.28 -16.82
N SER A 433 1.93 -13.13 -16.08
CA SER A 433 1.06 -11.95 -16.20
C SER A 433 1.77 -10.67 -15.78
N GLN A 434 2.56 -10.71 -14.70
CA GLN A 434 3.34 -9.56 -14.22
C GLN A 434 4.47 -9.18 -15.18
N GLU A 435 5.18 -10.15 -15.75
CA GLU A 435 6.21 -9.91 -16.76
C GLU A 435 5.61 -9.34 -18.05
N LYS A 436 4.39 -9.76 -18.42
CA LYS A 436 3.65 -9.18 -19.55
C LYS A 436 3.25 -7.74 -19.26
N ILE A 437 2.78 -7.44 -18.04
CA ILE A 437 2.45 -6.07 -17.61
C ILE A 437 3.69 -5.18 -17.67
N ALA A 438 4.84 -5.63 -17.13
CA ALA A 438 6.08 -4.86 -17.17
C ALA A 438 6.54 -4.53 -18.60
N ARG A 439 6.42 -5.49 -19.53
CA ARG A 439 6.71 -5.27 -20.95
C ARG A 439 5.77 -4.23 -21.58
N LEU A 440 4.47 -4.33 -21.31
CA LEU A 440 3.48 -3.36 -21.81
C LEU A 440 3.69 -1.97 -21.20
N GLU A 441 4.13 -1.87 -19.95
CA GLU A 441 4.48 -0.59 -19.30
C GLU A 441 5.71 0.05 -19.95
N GLN A 442 6.75 -0.75 -20.26
CA GLN A 442 7.92 -0.27 -20.99
C GLN A 442 7.58 0.20 -22.41
N GLU A 443 6.73 -0.55 -23.13
CA GLU A 443 6.24 -0.15 -24.45
C GLU A 443 5.42 1.14 -24.37
N LYS A 444 4.55 1.28 -23.36
CA LYS A 444 3.79 2.52 -23.12
C LYS A 444 4.73 3.71 -22.91
N GLU A 445 5.77 3.57 -22.11
CA GLU A 445 6.76 4.63 -21.88
C GLU A 445 7.51 4.98 -23.17
N HIS A 446 7.91 3.97 -23.96
CA HIS A 446 8.53 4.17 -25.27
C HIS A 446 7.65 5.01 -26.20
N TRP A 447 6.38 4.63 -26.37
CA TRP A 447 5.45 5.36 -27.23
C TRP A 447 5.11 6.77 -26.69
N LEU A 448 5.09 6.97 -25.37
CA LEU A 448 4.91 8.28 -24.77
C LEU A 448 6.09 9.21 -25.09
N LEU A 449 7.32 8.69 -25.02
CA LEU A 449 8.52 9.44 -25.39
C LEU A 449 8.55 9.76 -26.89
N GLU A 450 8.16 8.82 -27.75
CA GLU A 450 8.02 9.09 -29.19
C GLU A 450 6.99 10.19 -29.48
N ALA A 451 5.84 10.17 -28.80
CA ALA A 451 4.82 11.20 -28.94
C ALA A 451 5.32 12.58 -28.45
N GLN A 452 6.09 12.63 -27.36
CA GLN A 452 6.74 13.86 -26.90
C GLN A 452 7.77 14.37 -27.90
N LEU A 453 8.59 13.48 -28.48
CA LEU A 453 9.57 13.84 -29.49
C LEU A 453 8.89 14.39 -30.77
N ALA A 454 7.78 13.77 -31.19
CA ALA A 454 6.97 14.26 -32.30
C ALA A 454 6.40 15.65 -32.02
N ARG A 455 5.92 15.91 -30.79
CA ARG A 455 5.46 17.23 -30.35
C ARG A 455 6.57 18.28 -30.41
N VAL A 456 7.77 17.96 -29.93
CA VAL A 456 8.93 18.87 -29.99
C VAL A 456 9.35 19.13 -31.44
N ARG A 457 9.31 18.13 -32.32
CA ARG A 457 9.58 18.32 -33.76
C ARG A 457 8.55 19.24 -34.40
N LEU A 458 7.27 19.05 -34.10
CA LEU A 458 6.20 19.91 -34.59
C LEU A 458 6.39 21.36 -34.12
N GLU A 459 6.75 21.56 -32.84
CA GLU A 459 7.02 22.89 -32.28
C GLU A 459 8.22 23.57 -32.96
N LYS A 460 9.31 22.83 -33.22
CA LYS A 460 10.47 23.34 -33.96
C LYS A 460 10.14 23.72 -35.39
N GLU A 461 9.39 22.89 -36.12
CA GLU A 461 8.97 23.23 -37.48
C GLU A 461 7.98 24.41 -37.48
N SER A 462 7.10 24.51 -36.48
CA SER A 462 6.20 25.67 -36.32
C SER A 462 6.99 26.96 -36.07
N GLN A 463 8.00 26.91 -35.20
CA GLN A 463 8.91 28.03 -34.96
C GLN A 463 9.68 28.40 -36.21
N ARG A 464 10.14 27.40 -36.99
CA ARG A 464 10.84 27.62 -38.25
C ARG A 464 9.95 28.27 -39.30
N ILE A 465 8.66 27.93 -39.36
CA ILE A 465 7.68 28.61 -40.20
C ILE A 465 7.54 30.08 -39.78
N VAL A 466 7.41 30.36 -38.48
CA VAL A 466 7.35 31.73 -37.96
C VAL A 466 8.64 32.52 -38.26
N GLU A 467 9.81 31.89 -38.14
CA GLU A 467 11.10 32.50 -38.51
C GLU A 467 11.19 32.76 -40.01
N LEU A 468 10.70 31.85 -40.85
CA LEU A 468 10.67 32.02 -42.30
C LEU A 468 9.66 33.10 -42.73
N GLU A 469 8.52 33.21 -42.06
CA GLU A 469 7.54 34.30 -42.24
C GLU A 469 8.13 35.66 -41.80
N ALA A 470 8.87 35.69 -40.69
CA ALA A 470 9.63 36.85 -40.22
C ALA A 470 10.76 37.21 -41.20
N GLN A 471 11.43 36.22 -41.79
CA GLN A 471 12.45 36.42 -42.82
C GLN A 471 11.84 36.85 -44.14
N LEU A 472 10.66 36.37 -44.53
CA LEU A 472 9.92 36.83 -45.72
C LEU A 472 9.45 38.28 -45.57
N SER A 473 8.94 38.65 -44.40
CA SER A 473 8.59 40.04 -44.08
C SER A 473 9.82 40.96 -44.00
N ALA A 474 10.98 40.44 -43.56
CA ALA A 474 12.25 41.16 -43.59
C ALA A 474 12.89 41.22 -45.00
N ALA A 475 12.74 40.19 -45.83
CA ALA A 475 13.27 40.11 -47.19
C ALA A 475 12.48 40.97 -48.19
N LEU A 476 11.21 41.26 -47.92
CA LEU A 476 10.49 42.40 -48.53
C LEU A 476 11.14 43.76 -48.22
N GLY A 477 12.18 43.78 -47.36
CA GLY A 477 13.07 44.89 -47.06
C GLY A 477 14.56 44.70 -47.44
N GLY A 478 14.95 43.67 -48.22
CA GLY A 478 16.27 43.62 -48.87
C GLY A 478 17.05 42.29 -48.85
N ASP A 479 17.49 41.90 -50.06
CA ASP A 479 18.65 41.10 -50.54
C ASP A 479 19.09 39.73 -49.97
N SER A 480 18.79 38.68 -50.77
CA SER A 480 19.71 37.87 -51.61
C SER A 480 20.76 36.86 -51.04
N VAL A 481 20.53 35.57 -51.39
CA VAL A 481 21.46 34.50 -51.90
C VAL A 481 22.19 33.64 -50.82
N THR A 482 22.26 32.27 -50.83
CA THR A 482 22.71 31.32 -51.87
C THR A 482 22.53 29.81 -51.45
N THR A 483 22.33 28.92 -52.45
CA THR A 483 22.94 27.56 -52.70
C THR A 483 22.46 26.15 -52.17
N THR A 484 22.09 25.31 -53.17
CA THR A 484 22.50 23.92 -53.58
C THR A 484 21.99 22.58 -53.00
N SER A 485 21.54 21.72 -53.96
CA SER A 485 21.77 20.26 -54.22
C SER A 485 21.22 19.16 -53.29
N SER A 486 20.91 17.91 -53.68
CA SER A 486 20.63 17.15 -54.93
C SER A 486 20.40 15.66 -54.53
N GLN A 487 19.45 14.94 -55.16
CA GLN A 487 19.48 13.51 -55.63
C GLN A 487 19.68 12.31 -54.62
N THR A 488 19.27 11.02 -54.78
CA THR A 488 18.25 10.19 -55.50
C THR A 488 18.37 8.70 -55.02
N ALA A 489 17.23 8.00 -54.90
CA ALA A 489 16.85 6.62 -55.38
C ALA A 489 17.55 5.26 -55.01
N PHE A 490 16.71 4.29 -54.57
CA PHE A 490 16.36 2.94 -55.15
C PHE A 490 16.99 1.56 -54.75
N LEU A 491 16.07 0.57 -54.47
CA LEU A 491 15.97 -0.92 -54.71
C LEU A 491 16.98 -1.93 -54.08
N THR A 492 16.66 -3.03 -53.33
CA THR A 492 15.90 -4.35 -53.49
C THR A 492 16.45 -5.32 -54.57
N PRO A 493 16.21 -6.68 -54.64
CA PRO A 493 15.64 -7.75 -53.74
C PRO A 493 16.30 -9.20 -53.83
N GLU A 494 15.64 -10.23 -53.22
CA GLU A 494 15.30 -11.61 -53.73
C GLU A 494 15.98 -12.97 -53.32
N CYS A 495 15.16 -13.86 -52.68
CA CYS A 495 14.68 -15.24 -53.02
C CYS A 495 15.41 -16.63 -52.82
N THR A 496 14.59 -17.66 -52.45
CA THR A 496 14.48 -19.12 -52.86
C THR A 496 14.72 -20.34 -51.91
N ASP A 497 13.79 -21.35 -52.01
CA ASP A 497 13.61 -22.71 -51.39
C ASP A 497 14.43 -23.86 -52.09
N PRO A 498 14.13 -25.22 -52.13
CA PRO A 498 13.17 -26.17 -51.46
C PRO A 498 13.63 -27.68 -51.17
N GLU A 499 12.67 -28.54 -50.70
CA GLU A 499 12.29 -29.98 -51.02
C GLU A 499 13.04 -31.29 -50.57
N THR A 500 12.28 -32.36 -50.14
CA THR A 500 12.09 -33.73 -50.77
C THR A 500 11.44 -34.86 -49.88
N GLU A 501 10.89 -35.91 -50.53
CA GLU A 501 9.98 -37.03 -50.09
C GLU A 501 10.59 -38.48 -49.97
N GLU A 502 9.75 -39.47 -49.54
CA GLU A 502 9.49 -40.84 -50.13
C GLU A 502 9.66 -42.20 -49.35
N LYS A 503 9.19 -43.33 -49.95
CA LYS A 503 8.35 -44.49 -49.48
C LYS A 503 8.94 -45.94 -49.65
N THR A 504 8.13 -46.98 -49.28
CA THR A 504 7.99 -48.43 -49.76
C THR A 504 8.72 -49.56 -48.97
N GLY A 505 8.38 -50.88 -48.91
CA GLY A 505 7.52 -51.86 -49.64
C GLY A 505 7.59 -53.31 -49.00
N ARG A 506 7.10 -54.39 -49.66
CA ARG A 506 6.43 -55.62 -49.10
C ARG A 506 6.98 -57.01 -49.63
N GLU A 507 6.79 -58.12 -48.85
CA GLU A 507 6.31 -59.52 -49.20
C GLU A 507 7.17 -60.85 -49.44
N VAL A 508 6.66 -61.98 -48.84
CA VAL A 508 6.61 -63.51 -49.02
C VAL A 508 7.81 -64.51 -49.19
N SER A 509 7.82 -65.65 -48.43
CA SER A 509 7.63 -67.11 -48.85
C SER A 509 8.49 -68.28 -48.23
N HIS A 510 7.78 -69.39 -47.88
CA HIS A 510 8.10 -70.86 -47.77
C HIS A 510 8.93 -71.56 -46.65
N SER A 511 8.32 -72.59 -46.00
CA SER A 511 8.72 -74.04 -45.98
C SER A 511 8.49 -74.78 -44.63
N THR A 512 8.00 -76.03 -44.71
CA THR A 512 7.24 -76.79 -43.70
C THR A 512 8.04 -77.93 -43.03
N SER A 513 9.35 -77.78 -42.84
CA SER A 513 10.19 -78.78 -42.13
C SER A 513 10.61 -78.37 -40.71
N LEU A 514 10.08 -77.27 -40.19
CA LEU A 514 10.65 -76.55 -39.04
C LEU A 514 9.86 -76.66 -37.73
N LYS A 515 8.80 -77.47 -37.63
CA LYS A 515 7.87 -77.34 -36.47
C LYS A 515 8.48 -77.63 -35.08
N THR A 516 9.61 -78.32 -34.97
CA THR A 516 10.25 -78.61 -33.66
C THR A 516 11.41 -77.67 -33.31
N LEU A 517 12.11 -77.12 -34.31
CA LEU A 517 13.14 -76.08 -34.10
C LEU A 517 12.51 -74.69 -33.96
N GLN A 518 11.44 -74.42 -34.71
CA GLN A 518 10.71 -73.16 -34.65
C GLN A 518 10.03 -72.94 -33.29
N ASP A 519 9.66 -74.01 -32.57
CA ASP A 519 9.05 -73.93 -31.24
C ASP A 519 10.10 -73.70 -30.13
N LEU A 520 11.30 -74.27 -30.28
CA LEU A 520 12.45 -73.99 -29.40
C LEU A 520 12.99 -72.58 -29.63
N ASP A 521 13.14 -72.17 -30.88
CA ASP A 521 13.50 -70.79 -31.24
C ASP A 521 12.42 -69.82 -30.74
N SER A 522 11.13 -70.12 -30.92
CA SER A 522 10.05 -69.26 -30.41
C SER A 522 10.08 -69.13 -28.89
N ARG A 523 10.37 -70.21 -28.16
CA ARG A 523 10.54 -70.19 -26.70
C ARG A 523 11.76 -69.37 -26.29
N GLU A 524 12.89 -69.53 -26.95
CA GLU A 524 14.11 -68.76 -26.67
C GLU A 524 13.92 -67.27 -27.00
N HIS A 525 13.23 -66.95 -28.09
CA HIS A 525 12.86 -65.59 -28.46
C HIS A 525 11.93 -64.96 -27.42
N LEU A 526 10.96 -65.71 -26.89
CA LEU A 526 10.05 -65.20 -25.86
C LEU A 526 10.80 -64.93 -24.53
N ILE A 527 11.72 -65.82 -24.15
CA ILE A 527 12.58 -65.64 -22.96
C ILE A 527 13.49 -64.41 -23.14
N LYS A 528 14.16 -64.29 -24.29
CA LYS A 528 14.99 -63.11 -24.61
C LYS A 528 14.15 -61.84 -24.59
N THR A 529 12.97 -61.85 -25.20
CA THR A 529 12.05 -60.71 -25.20
C THR A 529 11.64 -60.33 -23.79
N HIS A 530 11.25 -61.29 -22.95
CA HIS A 530 10.89 -61.03 -21.55
C HIS A 530 12.06 -60.41 -20.75
N TYR A 531 13.27 -60.95 -20.87
CA TYR A 531 14.44 -60.38 -20.19
C TYR A 531 14.87 -59.03 -20.78
N MET A 532 14.77 -58.82 -22.09
CA MET A 532 15.03 -57.52 -22.72
C MET A 532 14.03 -56.47 -22.26
N THR A 533 12.73 -56.80 -22.21
CA THR A 533 11.69 -55.93 -21.65
C THR A 533 11.96 -55.64 -20.18
N ARG A 534 12.32 -56.66 -19.39
CA ARG A 534 12.64 -56.47 -17.96
C ARG A 534 13.86 -55.58 -17.75
N VAL A 535 14.89 -55.71 -18.58
CA VAL A 535 16.08 -54.84 -18.55
C VAL A 535 15.70 -53.42 -18.95
N ALA A 536 14.85 -53.24 -19.97
CA ALA A 536 14.35 -51.93 -20.37
C ALA A 536 13.52 -51.28 -19.24
N ASP A 537 12.63 -52.02 -18.59
CA ASP A 537 11.82 -51.56 -17.46
C ASP A 537 12.69 -51.16 -16.26
N LEU A 538 13.71 -51.95 -15.92
CA LEU A 538 14.63 -51.61 -14.84
C LEU A 538 15.50 -50.39 -15.20
N THR A 539 15.88 -50.25 -16.46
CA THR A 539 16.66 -49.09 -16.95
C THR A 539 15.83 -47.81 -16.86
N THR A 540 14.56 -47.86 -17.28
CA THR A 540 13.65 -46.70 -17.16
C THR A 540 13.36 -46.35 -15.71
N GLN A 541 13.17 -47.34 -14.83
CA GLN A 541 13.01 -47.10 -13.39
C GLN A 541 14.24 -46.43 -12.76
N LEU A 542 15.45 -46.88 -13.13
CA LEU A 542 16.70 -46.28 -12.66
C LEU A 542 16.84 -44.83 -13.14
N GLN A 543 16.61 -44.57 -14.43
CA GLN A 543 16.64 -43.21 -14.99
C GLN A 543 15.62 -42.28 -14.32
N MET A 544 14.42 -42.77 -14.05
CA MET A 544 13.39 -42.01 -13.33
C MET A 544 13.77 -41.76 -11.86
N SER A 545 14.46 -42.70 -11.22
CA SER A 545 14.97 -42.52 -9.86
C SER A 545 16.10 -41.48 -9.82
N ASP A 546 17.05 -41.56 -10.75
CA ASP A 546 18.17 -40.62 -10.85
C ASP A 546 17.68 -39.20 -11.16
N SER A 547 16.72 -39.06 -12.08
CA SER A 547 16.07 -37.78 -12.38
C SER A 547 15.41 -37.16 -11.14
N LYS A 548 14.69 -37.96 -10.35
CA LYS A 548 14.10 -37.52 -9.07
C LYS A 548 15.15 -37.10 -8.05
N ALA A 549 16.25 -37.85 -7.93
CA ALA A 549 17.35 -37.50 -7.02
C ALA A 549 17.99 -36.16 -7.40
N VAL A 550 18.25 -35.92 -8.69
CA VAL A 550 18.78 -34.65 -9.19
C VAL A 550 17.80 -33.51 -8.94
N HIS A 551 16.50 -33.74 -9.18
CA HIS A 551 15.46 -32.74 -8.93
C HIS A 551 15.39 -32.35 -7.44
N PHE A 552 15.30 -33.31 -6.52
CA PHE A 552 15.29 -33.02 -5.08
C PHE A 552 16.57 -32.31 -4.62
N HIS A 553 17.72 -32.67 -5.19
CA HIS A 553 18.97 -31.98 -4.89
C HIS A 553 18.98 -30.53 -5.38
N ALA A 554 18.40 -30.25 -6.56
CA ALA A 554 18.20 -28.89 -7.04
C ALA A 554 17.23 -28.09 -6.16
N GLU A 555 16.11 -28.69 -5.74
CA GLU A 555 15.14 -28.07 -4.82
C GLU A 555 15.77 -27.75 -3.47
N CYS A 556 16.53 -28.68 -2.87
CA CYS A 556 17.22 -28.45 -1.60
C CYS A 556 18.20 -27.27 -1.71
N ARG A 557 18.93 -27.14 -2.82
CA ARG A 557 19.83 -26.00 -3.06
C ARG A 557 19.07 -24.69 -3.25
N ALA A 558 17.96 -24.71 -3.98
CA ALA A 558 17.11 -23.53 -4.13
C ALA A 558 16.52 -23.08 -2.78
N LEU A 559 16.08 -24.04 -1.96
CA LEU A 559 15.55 -23.79 -0.63
C LEU A 559 16.63 -23.21 0.31
N ALA A 560 17.84 -23.77 0.31
CA ALA A 560 18.96 -23.26 1.10
C ALA A 560 19.31 -21.80 0.74
N LYS A 561 19.32 -21.46 -0.56
CA LYS A 561 19.52 -20.08 -1.02
C LYS A 561 18.41 -19.14 -0.55
N ARG A 562 17.14 -19.57 -0.67
CA ARG A 562 15.98 -18.79 -0.17
C ARG A 562 16.05 -18.58 1.35
N LEU A 563 16.42 -19.61 2.10
CA LEU A 563 16.61 -19.53 3.55
C LEU A 563 17.69 -18.52 3.92
N THR A 564 18.84 -18.57 3.25
CA THR A 564 19.96 -17.63 3.49
C THR A 564 19.54 -16.18 3.23
N ILE A 565 18.76 -15.92 2.18
CA ILE A 565 18.24 -14.57 1.88
C ILE A 565 17.24 -14.13 2.96
N ALA A 566 16.35 -15.02 3.39
CA ALA A 566 15.38 -14.74 4.45
C ALA A 566 16.05 -14.53 5.82
N GLU A 567 17.17 -15.21 6.10
CA GLU A 567 17.96 -15.00 7.31
C GLU A 567 18.61 -13.63 7.31
N LYS A 568 19.21 -13.21 6.20
CA LYS A 568 19.77 -11.86 6.04
C LYS A 568 18.70 -10.78 6.21
N SER A 569 17.52 -10.93 5.63
CA SER A 569 16.43 -9.95 5.79
C SER A 569 15.87 -9.92 7.21
N ARG A 570 15.83 -11.07 7.90
CA ARG A 570 15.48 -11.14 9.33
C ARG A 570 16.50 -10.38 10.18
N GLU A 571 17.78 -10.52 9.90
CA GLU A 571 18.85 -9.80 10.60
C GLU A 571 18.75 -8.28 10.40
N THR A 572 18.56 -7.81 9.17
CA THR A 572 18.40 -6.37 8.91
C THR A 572 17.18 -5.79 9.62
N LEU A 573 16.03 -6.47 9.55
CA LEU A 573 14.82 -6.04 10.25
C LEU A 573 15.00 -6.06 11.78
N THR A 574 15.77 -7.00 12.32
CA THR A 574 16.06 -7.07 13.76
C THR A 574 16.88 -5.86 14.20
N GLU A 575 17.86 -5.45 13.41
CA GLU A 575 18.68 -4.26 13.71
C GLU A 575 17.87 -2.96 13.56
N GLU A 576 17.00 -2.85 12.54
CA GLU A 576 16.08 -1.72 12.39
C GLU A 576 15.12 -1.59 13.59
N VAL A 577 14.56 -2.70 14.08
CA VAL A 577 13.71 -2.72 15.29
C VAL A 577 14.49 -2.27 16.52
N LYS A 578 15.75 -2.70 16.65
CA LYS A 578 16.61 -2.29 17.76
C LYS A 578 16.92 -0.79 17.72
N GLN A 579 17.22 -0.24 16.54
CA GLN A 579 17.42 1.20 16.34
C GLN A 579 16.13 1.99 16.65
N ALA A 580 14.97 1.52 16.17
CA ALA A 580 13.69 2.14 16.45
C ALA A 580 13.37 2.16 17.96
N ASN A 581 13.65 1.07 18.67
CA ASN A 581 13.49 1.00 20.12
C ASN A 581 14.41 1.99 20.86
N GLN A 582 15.68 2.09 20.45
CA GLN A 582 16.60 3.10 21.00
C GLN A 582 16.08 4.53 20.79
N ASN A 583 15.53 4.83 19.61
CA ASN A 583 14.92 6.13 19.32
C ASN A 583 13.68 6.39 20.17
N ILE A 584 12.83 5.38 20.40
CA ILE A 584 11.66 5.50 21.28
C ILE A 584 12.11 5.81 22.71
N THR A 585 13.11 5.09 23.24
CA THR A 585 13.63 5.35 24.59
C THR A 585 14.19 6.77 24.71
N ARG A 586 14.97 7.22 23.73
CA ARG A 586 15.50 8.59 23.70
C ARG A 586 14.38 9.64 23.69
N LEU A 587 13.35 9.46 22.86
CA LEU A 587 12.22 10.37 22.81
C LEU A 587 11.38 10.34 24.10
N GLN A 588 11.29 9.20 24.78
CA GLN A 588 10.65 9.10 26.09
C GLN A 588 11.42 9.87 27.16
N ASP A 589 12.75 9.79 27.16
CA ASP A 589 13.60 10.54 28.08
C ASP A 589 13.48 12.05 27.85
N GLU A 590 13.51 12.50 26.59
CA GLU A 590 13.29 13.90 26.19
C GLU A 590 11.88 14.38 26.59
N LEU A 591 10.85 13.55 26.42
CA LEU A 591 9.50 13.88 26.87
C LEU A 591 9.39 13.97 28.40
N SER A 592 10.06 13.06 29.12
CA SER A 592 10.03 13.05 30.59
C SER A 592 10.72 14.27 31.19
N THR A 593 11.84 14.69 30.60
CA THR A 593 12.62 15.86 31.04
C THR A 593 11.88 17.16 30.74
N THR A 594 11.28 17.29 29.55
CA THR A 594 10.42 18.45 29.22
C THR A 594 9.19 18.53 30.11
N LYS A 595 8.52 17.40 30.38
CA LYS A 595 7.39 17.34 31.31
C LYS A 595 7.77 17.80 32.71
N ARG A 596 8.87 17.27 33.27
CA ARG A 596 9.38 17.68 34.58
C ARG A 596 9.72 19.17 34.61
N SER A 597 10.36 19.71 33.57
CA SER A 597 10.67 21.13 33.49
C SER A 597 9.41 22.02 33.53
N TYR A 598 8.34 21.63 32.84
CA TYR A 598 7.07 22.37 32.90
C TYR A 598 6.37 22.22 34.25
N GLU A 599 6.40 21.03 34.86
CA GLU A 599 5.90 20.82 36.22
C GLU A 599 6.64 21.71 37.23
N ASP A 600 7.97 21.80 37.15
CA ASP A 600 8.79 22.67 38.00
C ASP A 600 8.46 24.16 37.78
N GLN A 601 8.30 24.59 36.53
CA GLN A 601 7.89 25.97 36.21
C GLN A 601 6.50 26.30 36.78
N LEU A 602 5.54 25.39 36.66
CA LEU A 602 4.20 25.56 37.22
C LEU A 602 4.21 25.58 38.76
N SER A 603 5.07 24.78 39.39
CA SER A 603 5.28 24.82 40.84
C SER A 603 5.82 26.18 41.27
N MET A 604 6.88 26.67 40.62
CA MET A 604 7.45 27.99 40.92
C MET A 604 6.44 29.12 40.73
N MET A 605 5.61 29.08 39.67
CA MET A 605 4.54 30.05 39.49
C MET A 605 3.47 29.95 40.58
N SER A 606 3.13 28.74 41.02
CA SER A 606 2.14 28.51 42.09
C SER A 606 2.65 29.05 43.43
N ASP A 607 3.92 28.82 43.76
CA ASP A 607 4.56 29.36 44.96
C ASP A 607 4.61 30.89 44.92
N HIS A 608 4.95 31.47 43.77
CA HIS A 608 4.94 32.92 43.58
C HIS A 608 3.54 33.52 43.73
N LEU A 609 2.51 32.87 43.18
CA LEU A 609 1.11 33.30 43.35
C LEU A 609 0.66 33.20 44.81
N CYS A 610 1.08 32.16 45.53
CA CYS A 610 0.80 32.01 46.97
C CYS A 610 1.44 33.16 47.77
N SER A 611 2.73 33.43 47.54
CA SER A 611 3.43 34.56 48.17
C SER A 611 2.77 35.90 47.85
N MET A 612 2.39 36.12 46.60
CA MET A 612 1.69 37.34 46.19
C MET A 612 0.33 37.46 46.89
N ASN A 613 -0.45 36.39 46.98
CA ASN A 613 -1.72 36.38 47.70
C ASN A 613 -1.53 36.65 49.20
N GLU A 614 -0.48 36.12 49.84
CA GLU A 614 -0.15 36.46 51.23
C GLU A 614 0.14 37.95 51.39
N THR A 615 0.91 38.56 50.47
CA THR A 615 1.17 40.00 50.52
C THR A 615 -0.08 40.84 50.32
N LEU A 616 -0.96 40.46 49.37
CA LEU A 616 -2.25 41.11 49.16
C LEU A 616 -3.16 40.97 50.38
N SER A 617 -3.15 39.81 51.04
CA SER A 617 -3.92 39.59 52.26
C SER A 617 -3.40 40.46 53.42
N LYS A 618 -2.08 40.57 53.60
CA LYS A 618 -1.45 41.48 54.58
C LYS A 618 -1.81 42.94 54.31
N GLN A 619 -1.72 43.38 53.05
CA GLN A 619 -2.12 44.75 52.67
C GLN A 619 -3.60 45.00 52.93
N ARG A 620 -4.47 44.01 52.70
CA ARG A 620 -5.89 44.11 53.00
C ARG A 620 -6.17 44.25 54.50
N GLU A 621 -5.51 43.44 55.33
CA GLU A 621 -5.59 43.57 56.79
C GLU A 621 -5.12 44.95 57.25
N GLU A 622 -4.02 45.47 56.71
CA GLU A 622 -3.52 46.81 57.01
C GLU A 622 -4.57 47.90 56.64
N ILE A 623 -5.17 47.82 55.46
CA ILE A 623 -6.25 48.72 55.04
C ILE A 623 -7.43 48.66 56.02
N ASP A 624 -7.84 47.46 56.43
CA ASP A 624 -8.97 47.28 57.33
C ASP A 624 -8.66 47.83 58.74
N THR A 625 -7.44 47.64 59.25
CA THR A 625 -7.00 48.27 60.51
C THR A 625 -7.00 49.80 60.44
N LEU A 626 -6.52 50.39 59.33
CA LEU A 626 -6.54 51.84 59.11
C LEU A 626 -7.97 52.38 59.02
N LYS A 627 -8.89 51.65 58.36
CA LYS A 627 -10.32 52.00 58.31
C LYS A 627 -10.97 51.96 59.69
N LEU A 628 -10.70 50.92 60.49
CA LEU A 628 -11.17 50.83 61.88
C LEU A 628 -10.60 51.97 62.73
N GLY A 629 -9.31 52.25 62.62
CA GLY A 629 -8.65 53.37 63.30
C GLY A 629 -9.27 54.72 62.94
N ASN A 630 -9.55 54.97 61.65
CA ASN A 630 -10.25 56.17 61.20
C ASN A 630 -11.68 56.24 61.73
N LYS A 631 -12.40 55.11 61.80
CA LYS A 631 -13.76 55.06 62.34
C LYS A 631 -13.78 55.37 63.84
N VAL A 632 -12.80 54.86 64.60
CA VAL A 632 -12.61 55.20 66.02
C VAL A 632 -12.26 56.67 66.21
N ARG A 633 -11.38 57.25 65.37
CA ARG A 633 -11.08 58.69 65.39
C ARG A 633 -12.30 59.55 65.06
N SER A 634 -13.09 59.18 64.05
CA SER A 634 -14.34 59.88 63.71
C SER A 634 -15.37 59.80 64.83
N LEU A 635 -15.48 58.66 65.52
CA LEU A 635 -16.33 58.54 66.71
C LEU A 635 -15.82 59.42 67.86
N HIS A 636 -14.51 59.46 68.11
CA HIS A 636 -13.94 60.34 69.13
C HIS A 636 -14.18 61.83 68.83
N PHE A 637 -14.15 62.24 67.55
CA PHE A 637 -14.48 63.61 67.13
C PHE A 637 -15.97 63.94 67.18
N ALA A 638 -16.86 62.94 67.15
CA ALA A 638 -18.31 63.15 67.28
C ALA A 638 -18.79 63.20 68.75
N TYR A 639 -17.94 62.76 69.68
CA TYR A 639 -18.20 62.76 71.13
C TYR A 639 -17.41 63.84 71.91
N SER A 640 -16.62 64.66 71.21
CA SER A 640 -16.00 65.89 71.73
C SER A 640 -16.72 67.10 71.16
#